data_AF-A0A937G4P2-F1
#
_entry.id   AF-A0A937G4P2-F1
#
_cell.length_a   1.000
_cell.length_b   1.000
_cell.length_c   1.000
_cell.angle_alpha   90.00
_cell.angle_beta   90.00
_cell.angle_gamma   90.00
#
_symmetry.space_group_name_H-M   'P 1'
#
loop_
_entity.id
_entity.type
_entity.pdbx_description
1 polymer ?
#
loop_
_entity_poly.entity_id
_entity_poly.type
_entity_poly.pdbx_seq_one_letter_code
_entity_poly.pdbx_strand_id
1 'polypeptide(L)'
;MKSLIPLTRVKRTVLLLVMLIPMLSIAQVTVPFKIENHSGLPDNQLFVAIVGEDLAVPSNHIWVDPSTGAQLPMSPAYNTVQGPVYGGNQGPGQNGLYADCFKRLSDISNNTVMVPPIQGCRIFIAYEEQLYFYFFGSSGAQRGYTSPNATDPTDPNQGIRYEVIELTNNQYGMFANTTRVDSYQYPIGMELFGSDGYYKKVGEIATHEEIVAAFQTSVPAEFQKCLDPETGEITAPSKTPEFADGSVGSMPVPGPYVNYMKPYVDAVWNKYAGEDLIFDAGDAGVWKGRVQGEQLVMVSQSPAFLGRKAIITRRPTTQEVFEGKGVLDNVVQDATTDLLVQAQLCAALNRHVIDINTPNPGLQDWSDDSKYYQASPCNHYAKFWHQQGISVDRLSYGFAYDDVFDYSSSVHTPNPSQVIINIGPYSGDNNNGTPIPATIQAENFTNMSGIQLEVTTDQGGGQNVGWIDAGDWMEYTINAPEAGNYTVEYRVASLNAGGVIEFFTNGSSKGTTTFNATGGWQNWTTVSTTVNLSAGNQTIRLVSNNSGWNINWIAFKSSANPPQNGCNISVNADFSVEISEDANNPRLTFVPKRSGVGSSTCILYYSTSANNPYPGYMVAANTPYQINASAGQTIYFYYTYSLPEGGENNTLNNKKSFIVGNCGQANAARTSSTTSEIDKSGEQLVNTPILYPNPADDYLNIGKLPEHVTEIIIYDNTGKSHLTLNAIEGQQISLDVTHLRKGLHFIRIQSQKGVTTIPFIKK
;
A
#
# COMPACT_ATOMS: atom_id res chain seq x y z
N MET A 1 -5.84 -18.74 -14.99
CA MET A 1 -7.09 -18.06 -15.36
C MET A 1 -7.87 -18.86 -16.40
N LYS A 2 -8.80 -19.71 -15.97
CA LYS A 2 -9.89 -20.17 -16.85
C LYS A 2 -10.90 -19.02 -16.96
N SER A 3 -11.47 -18.82 -18.15
CA SER A 3 -12.19 -17.62 -18.61
C SER A 3 -12.97 -16.82 -17.55
N LEU A 4 -12.50 -15.61 -17.26
CA LEU A 4 -13.23 -14.57 -16.53
C LEU A 4 -14.20 -13.87 -17.50
N ILE A 5 -15.50 -13.89 -17.20
CA ILE A 5 -16.46 -12.91 -17.71
C ILE A 5 -17.00 -12.18 -16.47
N PRO A 6 -16.57 -10.94 -16.18
CA PRO A 6 -17.20 -10.14 -15.14
C PRO A 6 -18.53 -9.63 -15.68
N LEU A 7 -19.61 -9.96 -14.97
CA LEU A 7 -20.89 -9.27 -15.14
C LEU A 7 -20.88 -8.11 -14.14
N THR A 8 -20.82 -6.87 -14.67
CA THR A 8 -20.72 -5.66 -13.87
C THR A 8 -22.10 -5.08 -13.54
N ARG A 9 -22.26 -4.72 -12.27
CA ARG A 9 -23.48 -4.20 -11.65
C ARG A 9 -23.78 -2.76 -12.08
N VAL A 10 -24.71 -2.53 -13.00
CA VAL A 10 -25.31 -1.19 -13.22
C VAL A 10 -26.48 -0.98 -12.25
N LYS A 11 -26.39 0.04 -11.39
CA LYS A 11 -27.45 0.42 -10.44
C LYS A 11 -28.76 0.76 -11.18
N ARG A 12 -29.86 0.20 -10.67
CA ARG A 12 -31.25 0.30 -11.15
C ARG A 12 -31.63 1.75 -11.48
N THR A 13 -31.98 2.01 -12.74
CA THR A 13 -33.31 2.44 -13.22
C THR A 13 -33.19 2.70 -14.73
N VAL A 14 -33.82 1.85 -15.53
CA VAL A 14 -34.40 2.07 -16.88
C VAL A 14 -34.47 0.69 -17.55
N LEU A 15 -35.69 0.31 -17.90
CA LEU A 15 -36.04 -0.81 -18.75
C LEU A 15 -35.26 -0.69 -20.07
N LEU A 16 -34.23 -1.51 -20.31
CA LEU A 16 -33.61 -1.58 -21.63
C LEU A 16 -33.20 -3.02 -21.97
N LEU A 17 -33.80 -3.49 -23.05
CA LEU A 17 -33.27 -4.45 -24.03
C LEU A 17 -31.82 -4.87 -23.75
N VAL A 18 -31.58 -6.18 -23.63
CA VAL A 18 -30.26 -6.78 -23.81
C VAL A 18 -29.82 -6.47 -25.24
N MET A 19 -29.30 -5.27 -25.48
CA MET A 19 -28.27 -5.09 -26.48
C MET A 19 -27.06 -5.81 -25.89
N LEU A 20 -26.68 -6.92 -26.52
CA LEU A 20 -25.26 -7.15 -26.75
C LEU A 20 -24.72 -5.82 -27.31
N ILE A 21 -24.19 -4.96 -26.44
CA ILE A 21 -23.16 -4.04 -26.89
C ILE A 21 -22.01 -5.01 -27.19
N PRO A 22 -21.62 -5.23 -28.46
CA PRO A 22 -20.40 -5.96 -28.69
C PRO A 22 -19.33 -5.16 -27.94
N MET A 23 -18.70 -5.76 -26.93
CA MET A 23 -17.40 -5.25 -26.49
C MET A 23 -16.59 -5.14 -27.78
N LEU A 24 -16.31 -3.91 -28.21
CA LEU A 24 -15.55 -3.67 -29.41
C LEU A 24 -14.26 -4.44 -29.23
N SER A 25 -14.01 -5.42 -30.12
CA SER A 25 -12.74 -6.12 -30.15
C SER A 25 -11.69 -5.08 -30.53
N ILE A 26 -10.88 -4.65 -29.56
CA ILE A 26 -9.77 -3.75 -29.82
C ILE A 26 -8.53 -4.62 -29.96
N ALA A 27 -7.65 -4.26 -30.90
CA ALA A 27 -6.34 -4.88 -30.97
C ALA A 27 -5.58 -4.51 -29.69
N GLN A 28 -5.34 -5.50 -28.84
CA GLN A 28 -4.78 -5.24 -27.52
C GLN A 28 -3.29 -4.89 -27.60
N VAL A 29 -2.87 -3.96 -26.75
CA VAL A 29 -1.50 -3.42 -26.74
C VAL A 29 -0.63 -4.07 -25.67
N THR A 30 0.68 -3.95 -25.85
CA THR A 30 1.66 -4.20 -24.78
C THR A 30 1.48 -3.16 -23.67
N VAL A 31 1.37 -3.62 -22.43
CA VAL A 31 1.16 -2.78 -21.24
C VAL A 31 2.46 -2.71 -20.43
N PRO A 32 2.92 -1.51 -20.01
CA PRO A 32 4.05 -1.38 -19.11
C PRO A 32 3.66 -1.73 -17.66
N PHE A 33 4.45 -2.59 -17.04
CA PHE A 33 4.34 -2.95 -15.62
C PHE A 33 5.56 -2.40 -14.90
N LYS A 34 5.38 -1.26 -14.22
CA LYS A 34 6.41 -0.66 -13.37
C LYS A 34 6.43 -1.41 -12.03
N ILE A 35 7.60 -1.86 -11.62
CA ILE A 35 7.80 -2.49 -10.32
C ILE A 35 8.41 -1.44 -9.37
N GLU A 36 7.69 -1.15 -8.30
CA GLU A 36 8.12 -0.27 -7.22
C GLU A 36 8.56 -1.12 -6.02
N ASN A 37 9.80 -0.91 -5.61
CA ASN A 37 10.44 -1.70 -4.58
C ASN A 37 10.42 -0.98 -3.23
N HIS A 38 9.59 -1.48 -2.32
CA HIS A 38 9.48 -1.06 -0.93
C HIS A 38 9.81 -2.21 0.05
N SER A 39 10.45 -3.27 -0.44
CA SER A 39 10.79 -4.46 0.35
C SER A 39 11.90 -4.25 1.38
N GLY A 40 12.71 -3.19 1.21
CA GLY A 40 13.97 -3.00 1.95
C GLY A 40 15.16 -3.74 1.33
N LEU A 41 14.93 -4.65 0.37
CA LEU A 41 16.00 -5.28 -0.41
C LEU A 41 16.43 -4.38 -1.58
N PRO A 42 17.71 -4.36 -1.96
CA PRO A 42 18.15 -3.69 -3.19
C PRO A 42 17.61 -4.40 -4.44
N ASP A 43 17.36 -3.63 -5.52
CA ASP A 43 16.81 -4.17 -6.78
C ASP A 43 17.63 -5.32 -7.39
N ASN A 44 18.93 -5.40 -7.11
CA ASN A 44 19.77 -6.50 -7.59
C ASN A 44 19.54 -7.82 -6.84
N GLN A 45 18.72 -7.83 -5.78
CA GLN A 45 18.29 -9.01 -5.04
C GLN A 45 16.83 -9.38 -5.33
N LEU A 46 16.19 -8.74 -6.31
CA LEU A 46 14.85 -9.11 -6.73
C LEU A 46 14.91 -9.73 -8.12
N PHE A 47 14.26 -10.88 -8.33
CA PHE A 47 14.28 -11.62 -9.58
C PHE A 47 12.88 -11.71 -10.17
N VAL A 48 12.73 -11.31 -11.44
CA VAL A 48 11.44 -11.26 -12.13
C VAL A 48 11.42 -12.26 -13.28
N ALA A 49 10.35 -13.06 -13.39
CA ALA A 49 10.07 -13.87 -14.56
C ALA A 49 8.61 -13.74 -14.99
N ILE A 50 8.35 -13.87 -16.28
CA ILE A 50 7.01 -13.75 -16.87
C ILE A 50 6.76 -14.98 -17.73
N VAL A 51 5.73 -15.75 -17.39
CA VAL A 51 5.37 -17.00 -18.07
C VAL A 51 3.88 -17.04 -18.35
N GLY A 52 3.47 -17.65 -19.46
CA GLY A 52 2.06 -17.78 -19.80
C GLY A 52 1.83 -18.57 -21.07
N GLU A 53 0.66 -18.37 -21.67
CA GLU A 53 0.30 -18.93 -22.96
C GLU A 53 0.20 -17.85 -24.04
N ASP A 54 0.63 -18.20 -25.24
CA ASP A 54 0.49 -17.37 -26.42
C ASP A 54 -1.00 -17.10 -26.69
N LEU A 55 -1.36 -15.83 -26.81
CA LEU A 55 -2.73 -15.43 -27.13
C LEU A 55 -3.10 -15.75 -28.58
N ALA A 56 -2.13 -15.69 -29.51
CA ALA A 56 -2.35 -15.97 -30.93
C ALA A 56 -2.44 -17.48 -31.21
N VAL A 57 -1.77 -18.31 -30.40
CA VAL A 57 -1.83 -19.78 -30.49
C VAL A 57 -2.11 -20.37 -29.11
N PRO A 58 -3.38 -20.36 -28.65
CA PRO A 58 -3.75 -20.89 -27.34
C PRO A 58 -3.22 -22.29 -27.09
N SER A 59 -2.82 -22.61 -25.85
CA SER A 59 -2.07 -23.81 -25.43
C SER A 59 -0.57 -23.85 -25.74
N ASN A 60 -0.03 -22.96 -26.59
CA ASN A 60 1.42 -22.81 -26.70
C ASN A 60 1.94 -22.02 -25.50
N HIS A 61 2.86 -22.62 -24.76
CA HIS A 61 3.47 -21.99 -23.59
C HIS A 61 4.68 -21.15 -24.01
N ILE A 62 4.74 -19.95 -23.45
CA ILE A 62 5.75 -18.94 -23.73
C ILE A 62 6.26 -18.33 -22.43
N TRP A 63 7.43 -17.72 -22.50
CA TRP A 63 7.91 -16.79 -21.48
C TRP A 63 8.20 -15.44 -22.14
N VAL A 64 8.10 -14.37 -21.37
CA VAL A 64 8.44 -13.03 -21.84
C VAL A 64 9.75 -12.64 -21.18
N ASP A 65 10.75 -12.30 -21.98
CA ASP A 65 12.03 -11.79 -21.47
C ASP A 65 11.77 -10.46 -20.74
N PRO A 66 11.97 -10.39 -19.41
CA PRO A 66 11.66 -9.19 -18.62
C PRO A 66 12.44 -7.94 -19.08
N SER A 67 13.64 -8.12 -19.64
CA SER A 67 14.49 -7.00 -20.06
C SER A 67 14.09 -6.44 -21.43
N THR A 68 13.55 -7.28 -22.32
CA THR A 68 13.28 -6.89 -23.72
C THR A 68 11.80 -6.87 -24.09
N GLY A 69 10.93 -7.53 -23.32
CA GLY A 69 9.51 -7.73 -23.64
C GLY A 69 9.26 -8.75 -24.76
N ALA A 70 10.29 -9.49 -25.19
CA ALA A 70 10.18 -10.47 -26.27
C ALA A 70 9.41 -11.72 -25.80
N GLN A 71 8.41 -12.15 -26.57
CA GLN A 71 7.73 -13.43 -26.37
C GLN A 71 8.56 -14.56 -26.98
N LEU A 72 8.95 -15.52 -26.15
CA LEU A 72 9.80 -16.63 -26.54
C LEU A 72 9.10 -17.97 -26.22
N PRO A 73 9.18 -18.98 -27.10
CA PRO A 73 8.61 -20.28 -26.81
C PRO A 73 9.36 -20.92 -25.65
N MET A 74 8.63 -21.54 -24.72
CA MET A 74 9.28 -22.41 -23.72
C MET A 74 9.99 -23.56 -24.45
N SER A 75 11.22 -23.85 -24.08
CA SER A 75 12.05 -24.88 -24.71
C SER A 75 13.10 -25.38 -23.73
N PRO A 76 13.43 -26.69 -23.73
CA PRO A 76 14.55 -27.21 -22.95
C PRO A 76 15.90 -26.56 -23.26
N ALA A 77 16.04 -25.93 -24.44
CA ALA A 77 17.25 -25.19 -24.82
C ALA A 77 17.52 -23.97 -23.92
N TYR A 78 16.51 -23.46 -23.21
CA TYR A 78 16.67 -22.37 -22.24
C TYR A 78 16.99 -22.89 -20.83
N ASN A 79 17.01 -24.21 -20.59
CA ASN A 79 17.38 -24.77 -19.30
C ASN A 79 18.92 -24.78 -19.17
N THR A 80 19.49 -23.63 -18.82
CA THR A 80 20.95 -23.40 -18.79
C THR A 80 21.47 -22.98 -17.43
N VAL A 81 20.60 -22.68 -16.46
CA VAL A 81 21.01 -22.28 -15.11
C VAL A 81 21.18 -23.50 -14.22
N GLN A 82 22.31 -23.61 -13.54
CA GLN A 82 22.55 -24.65 -12.55
C GLN A 82 21.70 -24.38 -11.30
N GLY A 83 20.84 -25.31 -10.93
CA GLY A 83 20.09 -25.26 -9.67
C GLY A 83 20.63 -26.19 -8.58
N PRO A 84 20.10 -26.08 -7.36
CA PRO A 84 20.46 -26.93 -6.24
C PRO A 84 19.99 -28.37 -6.46
N VAL A 85 20.63 -29.31 -5.75
CA VAL A 85 20.28 -30.74 -5.74
C VAL A 85 19.98 -31.15 -4.31
N TYR A 86 18.69 -31.28 -4.00
CA TYR A 86 18.22 -31.73 -2.70
C TYR A 86 17.75 -33.18 -2.79
N GLY A 87 18.16 -34.03 -1.85
CA GLY A 87 17.78 -35.46 -1.84
C GLY A 87 18.17 -36.25 -3.11
N GLY A 88 19.11 -35.73 -3.92
CA GLY A 88 19.47 -36.30 -5.22
C GLY A 88 18.58 -35.89 -6.39
N ASN A 89 17.58 -35.03 -6.18
CA ASN A 89 16.72 -34.50 -7.24
C ASN A 89 17.50 -33.52 -8.14
N GLN A 90 17.67 -33.89 -9.40
CA GLN A 90 18.37 -33.10 -10.44
C GLN A 90 17.39 -32.44 -11.43
N GLY A 91 16.13 -32.31 -11.03
CA GLY A 91 15.07 -31.77 -11.86
C GLY A 91 14.66 -32.72 -13.01
N PRO A 92 13.64 -32.34 -13.79
CA PRO A 92 13.11 -33.20 -14.86
C PRO A 92 14.12 -33.58 -15.93
N GLY A 93 15.10 -32.71 -16.21
CA GLY A 93 16.17 -32.96 -17.18
C GLY A 93 17.28 -33.91 -16.72
N GLN A 94 17.27 -34.32 -15.45
CA GLN A 94 18.29 -35.22 -14.86
C GLN A 94 19.73 -34.71 -15.02
N ASN A 95 19.90 -33.39 -15.03
CA ASN A 95 21.19 -32.71 -15.22
C ASN A 95 21.36 -31.49 -14.31
N GLY A 96 20.37 -31.18 -13.45
CA GLY A 96 20.40 -30.04 -12.54
C GLY A 96 20.26 -28.68 -13.23
N LEU A 97 19.87 -28.64 -14.52
CA LEU A 97 19.70 -27.41 -15.27
C LEU A 97 18.24 -26.96 -15.34
N TYR A 98 18.04 -25.66 -15.19
CA TYR A 98 16.75 -24.97 -15.10
C TYR A 98 16.75 -23.72 -15.98
N ALA A 99 15.56 -23.20 -16.26
CA ALA A 99 15.31 -22.12 -17.21
C ALA A 99 16.01 -20.82 -16.82
N ASP A 100 16.75 -20.23 -17.76
CA ASP A 100 17.25 -18.85 -17.68
C ASP A 100 16.17 -17.85 -18.13
N CYS A 101 15.07 -17.79 -17.35
CA CYS A 101 13.95 -16.89 -17.63
C CYS A 101 13.79 -15.76 -16.61
N PHE A 102 14.59 -15.75 -15.54
CA PHE A 102 14.59 -14.68 -14.54
C PHE A 102 15.60 -13.59 -14.89
N LYS A 103 15.27 -12.34 -14.54
CA LYS A 103 16.18 -11.20 -14.59
C LYS A 103 16.16 -10.47 -13.25
N ARG A 104 17.32 -9.97 -12.81
CA ARG A 104 17.38 -9.10 -11.64
C ARG A 104 16.62 -7.82 -11.95
N LEU A 105 15.90 -7.25 -10.98
CA LEU A 105 15.15 -6.03 -11.19
C LEU A 105 16.07 -4.87 -11.60
N SER A 106 17.29 -4.83 -11.06
CA SER A 106 18.34 -3.87 -11.44
C SER A 106 18.75 -3.93 -12.91
N ASP A 107 18.53 -5.06 -13.58
CA ASP A 107 18.92 -5.30 -14.97
C ASP A 107 17.74 -5.01 -15.93
N ILE A 108 16.57 -4.65 -15.37
CA ILE A 108 15.37 -4.27 -16.11
C ILE A 108 15.33 -2.75 -16.20
N SER A 109 15.28 -2.21 -17.42
CA SER A 109 15.32 -0.77 -17.65
C SER A 109 14.17 -0.05 -16.93
N ASN A 110 14.51 0.90 -16.06
CA ASN A 110 13.56 1.65 -15.24
C ASN A 110 12.61 0.72 -14.45
N ASN A 111 13.04 -0.47 -14.04
CA ASN A 111 12.22 -1.45 -13.31
C ASN A 111 10.86 -1.70 -13.98
N THR A 112 10.77 -1.58 -15.31
CA THR A 112 9.52 -1.66 -16.06
C THR A 112 9.59 -2.82 -17.02
N VAL A 113 8.72 -3.82 -16.82
CA VAL A 113 8.59 -4.95 -17.75
C VAL A 113 7.46 -4.66 -18.75
N MET A 114 7.70 -4.99 -20.02
CA MET A 114 6.71 -4.77 -21.08
C MET A 114 5.91 -6.07 -21.30
N VAL A 115 4.64 -6.09 -20.90
CA VAL A 115 3.79 -7.28 -20.97
C VAL A 115 2.93 -7.22 -22.25
N PRO A 116 3.21 -8.05 -23.27
CA PRO A 116 2.43 -8.07 -24.50
C PRO A 116 1.06 -8.74 -24.29
N PRO A 117 0.19 -8.80 -25.31
CA PRO A 117 -1.01 -9.63 -25.25
C PRO A 117 -0.64 -11.09 -24.94
N ILE A 118 -1.20 -11.63 -23.87
CA ILE A 118 -0.84 -12.92 -23.27
C ILE A 118 -2.02 -13.43 -22.43
N GLN A 119 -2.15 -14.75 -22.27
CA GLN A 119 -3.20 -15.34 -21.43
C GLN A 119 -2.62 -16.33 -20.42
N GLY A 120 -3.34 -16.55 -19.32
CA GLY A 120 -2.88 -17.45 -18.27
C GLY A 120 -1.49 -17.08 -17.74
N CYS A 121 -1.19 -15.78 -17.73
CA CYS A 121 0.13 -15.25 -17.43
C CYS A 121 0.35 -15.15 -15.92
N ARG A 122 1.59 -15.38 -15.50
CA ARG A 122 2.10 -15.13 -14.16
C ARG A 122 3.38 -14.32 -14.24
N ILE A 123 3.42 -13.25 -13.44
CA ILE A 123 4.66 -12.54 -13.13
C ILE A 123 5.11 -13.03 -11.76
N PHE A 124 6.21 -13.77 -11.73
CA PHE A 124 6.87 -14.20 -10.50
C PHE A 124 7.90 -13.15 -10.11
N ILE A 125 7.90 -12.78 -8.84
CA ILE A 125 8.91 -11.93 -8.22
C ILE A 125 9.49 -12.75 -7.08
N ALA A 126 10.80 -12.95 -7.04
CA ALA A 126 11.48 -13.74 -6.02
C ALA A 126 12.56 -12.90 -5.32
N TYR A 127 12.74 -13.14 -4.01
CA TYR A 127 13.71 -12.45 -3.17
C TYR A 127 15.02 -13.24 -3.10
N GLU A 128 16.12 -12.52 -3.18
CA GLU A 128 17.52 -12.93 -2.98
C GLU A 128 18.07 -13.96 -3.99
N GLU A 129 17.22 -14.85 -4.49
CA GLU A 129 17.52 -15.92 -5.43
C GLU A 129 16.38 -16.09 -6.45
N GLN A 130 16.71 -16.55 -7.67
CA GLN A 130 15.70 -16.87 -8.68
C GLN A 130 15.02 -18.21 -8.39
N LEU A 131 13.79 -18.40 -8.88
CA LEU A 131 13.18 -19.73 -8.90
C LEU A 131 13.79 -20.60 -10.02
N TYR A 132 13.76 -21.90 -9.81
CA TYR A 132 14.29 -22.94 -10.68
C TYR A 132 13.17 -23.63 -11.44
N PHE A 133 12.71 -22.98 -12.52
CA PHE A 133 11.71 -23.55 -13.43
C PHE A 133 12.38 -24.52 -14.41
N TYR A 134 11.69 -25.58 -14.81
CA TYR A 134 12.13 -26.43 -15.91
C TYR A 134 11.19 -26.29 -17.10
N PHE A 135 11.69 -25.84 -18.25
CA PHE A 135 10.90 -25.77 -19.48
C PHE A 135 10.90 -27.11 -20.22
N PHE A 136 9.71 -27.68 -20.45
CA PHE A 136 9.54 -28.93 -21.22
C PHE A 136 9.48 -28.69 -22.74
N GLY A 137 8.87 -27.58 -23.15
CA GLY A 137 8.57 -27.26 -24.54
C GLY A 137 7.30 -26.41 -24.65
N SER A 138 7.08 -25.75 -25.79
CA SER A 138 5.95 -24.84 -25.96
C SER A 138 4.64 -25.58 -26.19
N SER A 139 4.66 -26.72 -26.87
CA SER A 139 3.45 -27.48 -27.24
C SER A 139 3.66 -28.99 -27.10
N GLY A 140 2.57 -29.76 -27.21
CA GLY A 140 2.60 -31.22 -27.01
C GLY A 140 2.52 -31.65 -25.55
N ALA A 141 2.80 -32.92 -25.26
CA ALA A 141 2.92 -33.45 -23.91
C ALA A 141 4.30 -34.11 -23.77
N GLN A 142 5.16 -33.72 -22.83
CA GLN A 142 5.03 -32.63 -21.83
C GLN A 142 5.31 -31.24 -22.45
N ARG A 143 4.64 -30.18 -21.95
CA ARG A 143 4.83 -28.78 -22.35
C ARG A 143 4.74 -27.86 -21.13
N GLY A 144 5.13 -26.60 -21.28
CA GLY A 144 5.10 -25.60 -20.23
C GLY A 144 6.33 -25.63 -19.33
N TYR A 145 6.11 -25.32 -18.05
CA TYR A 145 7.14 -25.18 -17.05
C TYR A 145 6.75 -25.87 -15.73
N THR A 146 7.74 -26.18 -14.89
CA THR A 146 7.49 -26.52 -13.47
C THR A 146 7.39 -25.26 -12.62
N SER A 147 6.38 -25.18 -11.76
CA SER A 147 6.30 -24.19 -10.67
C SER A 147 6.84 -24.80 -9.36
N PRO A 148 7.15 -23.97 -8.33
CA PRO A 148 7.55 -24.47 -7.03
C PRO A 148 6.51 -25.42 -6.43
N ASN A 149 6.97 -26.51 -5.81
CA ASN A 149 6.13 -27.43 -5.07
C ASN A 149 6.55 -27.44 -3.60
N ALA A 150 5.90 -26.60 -2.79
CA ALA A 150 6.18 -26.46 -1.36
C ALA A 150 6.04 -27.76 -0.55
N THR A 151 5.35 -28.77 -1.09
CA THR A 151 5.19 -30.05 -0.40
C THR A 151 6.36 -30.99 -0.67
N ASP A 152 7.09 -30.87 -1.78
CA ASP A 152 8.19 -31.78 -2.08
C ASP A 152 9.48 -31.33 -1.36
N PRO A 153 9.99 -32.08 -0.36
CA PRO A 153 11.22 -31.74 0.37
C PRO A 153 12.49 -31.91 -0.49
N THR A 154 12.36 -32.26 -1.76
CA THR A 154 13.43 -32.28 -2.75
C THR A 154 13.28 -31.20 -3.83
N ASP A 155 12.24 -30.35 -3.75
CA ASP A 155 12.02 -29.26 -4.70
C ASP A 155 13.19 -28.26 -4.66
N PRO A 156 13.74 -27.83 -5.80
CA PRO A 156 14.89 -26.93 -5.85
C PRO A 156 14.60 -25.51 -5.34
N ASN A 157 13.32 -25.13 -5.18
CA ASN A 157 12.89 -23.79 -4.77
C ASN A 157 12.70 -23.65 -3.26
N GLN A 158 13.09 -24.65 -2.46
CA GLN A 158 12.94 -24.60 -1.01
C GLN A 158 13.60 -23.36 -0.40
N GLY A 159 12.84 -22.66 0.44
CA GLY A 159 13.29 -21.46 1.16
C GLY A 159 13.35 -20.18 0.31
N ILE A 160 13.10 -20.25 -1.00
CA ILE A 160 13.09 -19.06 -1.87
C ILE A 160 11.74 -18.37 -1.72
N ARG A 161 11.77 -17.11 -1.27
CA ARG A 161 10.55 -16.32 -1.11
C ARG A 161 10.09 -15.74 -2.43
N TYR A 162 8.81 -15.88 -2.76
CA TYR A 162 8.22 -15.30 -3.97
C TYR A 162 6.74 -14.95 -3.82
N GLU A 163 6.30 -14.03 -4.67
CA GLU A 163 4.90 -13.68 -4.87
C GLU A 163 4.55 -13.66 -6.35
N VAL A 164 3.24 -13.74 -6.64
CA VAL A 164 2.73 -13.84 -8.01
C VAL A 164 1.66 -12.79 -8.28
N ILE A 165 1.80 -12.12 -9.42
CA ILE A 165 0.67 -11.45 -10.09
C ILE A 165 0.17 -12.37 -11.19
N GLU A 166 -1.11 -12.72 -11.17
CA GLU A 166 -1.74 -13.46 -12.24
C GLU A 166 -2.43 -12.46 -13.19
N LEU A 167 -2.30 -12.65 -14.51
CA LEU A 167 -2.98 -11.79 -15.48
C LEU A 167 -3.40 -12.48 -16.79
N THR A 168 -4.32 -11.84 -17.50
CA THR A 168 -4.61 -12.06 -18.92
C THR A 168 -4.80 -10.70 -19.59
N ASN A 169 -4.05 -10.45 -20.65
CA ASN A 169 -4.12 -9.26 -21.48
C ASN A 169 -4.60 -9.66 -22.88
N ASN A 170 -5.88 -9.50 -23.17
CA ASN A 170 -6.49 -9.95 -24.43
C ASN A 170 -7.41 -8.89 -25.04
N GLN A 171 -8.15 -9.25 -26.09
CA GLN A 171 -9.08 -8.34 -26.80
C GLN A 171 -10.19 -7.71 -25.95
N TYR A 172 -10.38 -8.17 -24.70
CA TYR A 172 -11.33 -7.63 -23.73
C TYR A 172 -10.67 -6.76 -22.66
N GLY A 173 -9.36 -6.53 -22.75
CA GLY A 173 -8.60 -5.73 -21.79
C GLY A 173 -7.61 -6.52 -20.95
N MET A 174 -7.20 -5.89 -19.84
CA MET A 174 -6.37 -6.50 -18.81
C MET A 174 -7.26 -7.02 -17.69
N PHE A 175 -7.11 -8.29 -17.34
CA PHE A 175 -7.56 -8.87 -16.08
C PHE A 175 -6.31 -9.20 -15.29
N ALA A 176 -6.22 -8.71 -14.05
CA ALA A 176 -5.07 -9.01 -13.21
C ALA A 176 -5.48 -9.08 -11.72
N ASN A 177 -4.70 -9.78 -10.92
CA ASN A 177 -4.92 -9.90 -9.48
C ASN A 177 -3.63 -10.23 -8.73
N THR A 178 -3.56 -9.79 -7.47
CA THR A 178 -2.72 -10.46 -6.45
C THR A 178 -3.40 -11.76 -6.02
N THR A 179 -2.72 -12.68 -5.35
CA THR A 179 -3.36 -13.94 -4.93
C THR A 179 -2.81 -14.51 -3.63
N ARG A 180 -3.71 -15.02 -2.77
CA ARG A 180 -3.41 -15.79 -1.56
C ARG A 180 -4.09 -17.16 -1.61
N VAL A 181 -4.45 -17.65 -2.81
CA VAL A 181 -5.04 -18.99 -2.99
C VAL A 181 -4.06 -20.10 -2.59
N ASP A 182 -2.76 -19.84 -2.73
CA ASP A 182 -1.69 -20.79 -2.45
C ASP A 182 -0.99 -20.49 -1.12
N SER A 183 -0.31 -19.35 -1.04
CA SER A 183 0.27 -18.85 0.19
C SER A 183 0.50 -17.34 0.12
N TYR A 184 0.91 -16.78 1.25
CA TYR A 184 1.44 -15.44 1.41
C TYR A 184 2.87 -15.54 1.92
N GLN A 185 3.79 -14.76 1.37
CA GLN A 185 5.18 -14.72 1.80
C GLN A 185 5.69 -13.30 2.04
N TYR A 186 5.17 -12.30 1.33
CA TYR A 186 5.40 -10.89 1.62
C TYR A 186 4.29 -10.01 1.02
N PRO A 187 4.09 -8.77 1.53
CA PRO A 187 3.06 -7.88 1.00
C PRO A 187 3.31 -7.58 -0.47
N ILE A 188 2.28 -7.74 -1.30
CA ILE A 188 2.32 -7.33 -2.70
C ILE A 188 1.06 -6.54 -3.06
N GLY A 189 1.27 -5.38 -3.68
CA GLY A 189 0.23 -4.50 -4.14
C GLY A 189 0.22 -4.37 -5.66
N MET A 190 -0.91 -4.02 -6.23
CA MET A 190 -1.05 -3.71 -7.65
C MET A 190 -1.98 -2.52 -7.88
N GLU A 191 -1.62 -1.66 -8.83
CA GLU A 191 -2.43 -0.56 -9.31
C GLU A 191 -2.59 -0.67 -10.82
N LEU A 192 -3.83 -0.61 -11.30
CA LEU A 192 -4.17 -0.69 -12.72
C LEU A 192 -4.76 0.63 -13.19
N PHE A 193 -4.14 1.20 -14.23
CA PHE A 193 -4.54 2.43 -14.88
C PHE A 193 -5.11 2.14 -16.26
N GLY A 194 -6.16 2.87 -16.66
CA GLY A 194 -6.70 2.87 -18.01
C GLY A 194 -6.54 4.22 -18.71
N SER A 195 -6.42 4.21 -20.04
CA SER A 195 -6.35 5.44 -20.84
C SER A 195 -7.65 6.24 -20.84
N ASP A 196 -8.74 5.64 -20.36
CA ASP A 196 -10.05 6.25 -20.14
C ASP A 196 -10.19 6.88 -18.73
N GLY A 197 -9.11 6.95 -17.96
CA GLY A 197 -9.11 7.47 -16.58
C GLY A 197 -9.46 6.43 -15.53
N TYR A 198 -9.61 5.15 -15.90
CA TYR A 198 -9.75 4.06 -14.93
C TYR A 198 -8.56 4.01 -13.98
N TYR A 199 -8.83 3.81 -12.70
CA TYR A 199 -7.83 3.54 -11.67
C TYR A 199 -8.41 2.59 -10.64
N LYS A 200 -7.69 1.52 -10.31
CA LYS A 200 -8.00 0.64 -9.18
C LYS A 200 -6.73 0.12 -8.53
N LYS A 201 -6.75 0.02 -7.20
CA LYS A 201 -5.65 -0.41 -6.33
C LYS A 201 -6.10 -1.63 -5.51
N VAL A 202 -5.25 -2.65 -5.38
CA VAL A 202 -5.54 -3.92 -4.70
C VAL A 202 -4.28 -4.57 -4.11
N GLY A 203 -4.43 -5.36 -3.04
CA GLY A 203 -3.33 -6.06 -2.38
C GLY A 203 -3.07 -5.55 -0.96
N GLU A 204 -1.98 -5.99 -0.35
CA GLU A 204 -1.72 -5.73 1.07
C GLU A 204 -1.27 -4.29 1.36
N ILE A 205 -1.77 -3.74 2.46
CA ILE A 205 -1.42 -2.42 3.00
C ILE A 205 -0.58 -2.50 4.27
N ALA A 206 -0.72 -3.57 5.04
CA ALA A 206 0.09 -3.80 6.23
C ALA A 206 1.51 -4.29 5.88
N THR A 207 2.45 -4.02 6.77
CA THR A 207 3.80 -4.57 6.72
C THR A 207 3.77 -6.09 6.90
N HIS A 208 4.86 -6.76 6.54
CA HIS A 208 4.97 -8.20 6.70
C HIS A 208 4.81 -8.62 8.18
N GLU A 209 5.47 -7.90 9.07
CA GLU A 209 5.49 -8.16 10.51
C GLU A 209 4.09 -7.96 11.13
N GLU A 210 3.36 -6.91 10.71
CA GLU A 210 1.98 -6.67 11.14
C GLU A 210 1.05 -7.80 10.68
N ILE A 211 1.18 -8.26 9.43
CA ILE A 211 0.37 -9.35 8.89
C ILE A 211 0.61 -10.65 9.65
N VAL A 212 1.87 -11.02 9.86
CA VAL A 212 2.23 -12.26 10.58
C VAL A 212 1.69 -12.22 12.01
N ALA A 213 1.86 -11.10 12.72
CA ALA A 213 1.36 -10.93 14.08
C ALA A 213 -0.18 -10.95 14.14
N ALA A 214 -0.85 -10.29 13.20
CA ALA A 214 -2.31 -10.26 13.12
C ALA A 214 -2.90 -11.63 12.77
N PHE A 215 -2.27 -12.39 11.86
CA PHE A 215 -2.73 -13.73 11.51
C PHE A 215 -2.70 -14.64 12.73
N GLN A 216 -1.56 -14.70 13.42
CA GLN A 216 -1.36 -15.57 14.58
C GLN A 216 -2.38 -15.31 15.71
N THR A 217 -2.84 -14.07 15.85
CA THR A 217 -3.76 -13.66 16.92
C THR A 217 -5.24 -13.70 16.55
N SER A 218 -5.57 -13.63 15.25
CA SER A 218 -6.96 -13.47 14.79
C SER A 218 -7.62 -14.76 14.29
N VAL A 219 -6.85 -15.76 13.87
CA VAL A 219 -7.40 -17.04 13.38
C VAL A 219 -7.57 -18.07 14.52
N PRO A 220 -8.56 -18.97 14.45
CA PRO A 220 -8.75 -20.00 15.47
C PRO A 220 -7.66 -21.07 15.38
N ALA A 221 -7.57 -21.92 16.41
CA ALA A 221 -6.47 -22.87 16.60
C ALA A 221 -6.23 -23.78 15.39
N GLU A 222 -7.29 -24.17 14.68
CA GLU A 222 -7.21 -25.02 13.50
C GLU A 222 -6.39 -24.41 12.36
N PHE A 223 -6.36 -23.08 12.26
CA PHE A 223 -5.69 -22.34 11.19
C PHE A 223 -4.35 -21.74 11.62
N GLN A 224 -3.98 -21.79 12.90
CA GLN A 224 -2.71 -21.22 13.37
C GLN A 224 -1.49 -21.88 12.72
N LYS A 225 -1.60 -23.15 12.31
CA LYS A 225 -0.53 -23.88 11.61
C LYS A 225 -0.45 -23.60 10.11
N CYS A 226 -1.33 -22.74 9.59
CA CYS A 226 -1.12 -22.14 8.28
C CYS A 226 0.11 -21.21 8.29
N LEU A 227 0.47 -20.63 9.44
CA LEU A 227 1.67 -19.82 9.61
C LEU A 227 2.87 -20.70 9.96
N ASP A 228 3.92 -20.58 9.16
CA ASP A 228 5.27 -20.98 9.54
C ASP A 228 5.93 -19.84 10.35
N PRO A 229 6.21 -20.03 11.65
CA PRO A 229 6.77 -18.98 12.50
C PRO A 229 8.24 -18.68 12.20
N GLU A 230 8.96 -19.55 11.49
CA GLU A 230 10.37 -19.33 11.16
C GLU A 230 10.51 -18.41 9.95
N THR A 231 9.67 -18.63 8.93
CA THR A 231 9.74 -17.91 7.64
C THR A 231 8.73 -16.77 7.53
N GLY A 232 7.66 -16.80 8.32
CA GLY A 232 6.53 -15.88 8.19
C GLY A 232 5.61 -16.21 7.02
N GLU A 233 5.79 -17.35 6.33
CA GLU A 233 4.89 -17.81 5.27
C GLU A 233 3.55 -18.24 5.85
N ILE A 234 2.45 -17.80 5.22
CA ILE A 234 1.09 -18.18 5.59
C ILE A 234 0.48 -18.97 4.43
N THR A 235 0.46 -20.28 4.56
CA THR A 235 0.00 -21.25 3.56
C THR A 235 -1.50 -21.48 3.63
N ALA A 236 -2.18 -21.56 2.49
CA ALA A 236 -3.61 -21.88 2.44
C ALA A 236 -3.88 -23.24 3.14
N PRO A 237 -5.00 -23.37 3.87
CA PRO A 237 -5.25 -24.52 4.76
C PRO A 237 -5.16 -25.86 4.02
N SER A 238 -5.73 -25.96 2.82
CA SER A 238 -5.73 -27.17 1.98
C SER A 238 -4.33 -27.67 1.61
N LYS A 239 -3.29 -26.85 1.77
CA LYS A 239 -1.90 -27.15 1.47
C LYS A 239 -1.05 -27.39 2.72
N THR A 240 -1.66 -27.45 3.91
CA THR A 240 -0.95 -27.72 5.17
C THR A 240 -1.19 -29.16 5.66
N PRO A 241 -0.27 -29.74 6.45
CA PRO A 241 -0.46 -31.07 7.05
C PRO A 241 -1.73 -31.19 7.90
N GLU A 242 -2.21 -30.09 8.48
CA GLU A 242 -3.35 -30.09 9.39
C GLU A 242 -4.69 -30.37 8.69
N PHE A 243 -4.84 -29.95 7.43
CA PHE A 243 -6.04 -30.19 6.62
C PHE A 243 -5.84 -31.22 5.51
N ALA A 244 -4.63 -31.79 5.37
CA ALA A 244 -4.32 -32.76 4.34
C ALA A 244 -5.38 -33.88 4.24
N ASP A 245 -5.80 -34.20 3.02
CA ASP A 245 -6.76 -35.28 2.75
C ASP A 245 -6.07 -36.59 2.31
N GLY A 246 -4.73 -36.60 2.29
CA GLY A 246 -3.91 -37.71 1.80
C GLY A 246 -3.72 -37.72 0.28
N SER A 247 -4.28 -36.75 -0.47
CA SER A 247 -4.19 -36.68 -1.93
C SER A 247 -3.15 -35.70 -2.47
N VAL A 248 -2.62 -34.80 -1.62
CA VAL A 248 -1.65 -33.77 -2.01
C VAL A 248 -0.22 -34.26 -1.79
N GLY A 249 0.51 -34.49 -2.88
CA GLY A 249 1.97 -34.64 -2.90
C GLY A 249 2.56 -35.52 -1.80
N SER A 250 3.43 -34.93 -0.97
CA SER A 250 4.18 -35.57 0.12
C SER A 250 3.41 -35.66 1.44
N MET A 251 2.12 -35.31 1.48
CA MET A 251 1.26 -35.36 2.67
C MET A 251 0.29 -36.56 2.59
N PRO A 252 0.77 -37.82 2.67
CA PRO A 252 -0.06 -39.01 2.49
C PRO A 252 -0.94 -39.33 3.72
N VAL A 253 -0.74 -38.64 4.84
CA VAL A 253 -1.47 -38.86 6.08
C VAL A 253 -2.56 -37.81 6.22
N PRO A 254 -3.84 -38.21 6.35
CA PRO A 254 -4.91 -37.25 6.60
C PRO A 254 -4.68 -36.46 7.89
N GLY A 255 -4.81 -35.15 7.80
CA GLY A 255 -4.67 -34.23 8.92
C GLY A 255 -5.88 -34.27 9.88
N PRO A 256 -5.72 -33.75 11.12
CA PRO A 256 -6.80 -33.70 12.11
C PRO A 256 -8.05 -32.93 11.64
N TYR A 257 -7.90 -31.98 10.71
CA TYR A 257 -8.98 -31.12 10.21
C TYR A 257 -9.46 -31.47 8.80
N VAL A 258 -9.12 -32.65 8.28
CA VAL A 258 -9.58 -33.14 6.96
C VAL A 258 -11.11 -33.06 6.77
N ASN A 259 -11.88 -33.18 7.86
CA ASN A 259 -13.35 -33.10 7.84
C ASN A 259 -13.91 -31.77 8.36
N TYR A 260 -13.11 -30.70 8.43
CA TYR A 260 -13.50 -29.42 9.04
C TYR A 260 -14.82 -28.84 8.51
N MET A 261 -15.02 -28.81 7.17
CA MET A 261 -16.26 -28.27 6.58
C MET A 261 -17.43 -29.26 6.59
N LYS A 262 -17.16 -30.56 6.85
CA LYS A 262 -18.13 -31.65 6.70
C LYS A 262 -19.41 -31.44 7.52
N PRO A 263 -19.38 -31.03 8.81
CA PRO A 263 -20.62 -30.84 9.58
C PRO A 263 -21.56 -29.80 8.96
N TYR A 264 -21.01 -28.72 8.42
CA TYR A 264 -21.80 -27.66 7.78
C TYR A 264 -22.35 -28.12 6.42
N VAL A 265 -21.51 -28.74 5.59
CA VAL A 265 -21.94 -29.31 4.31
C VAL A 265 -23.05 -30.34 4.50
N ASP A 266 -22.91 -31.24 5.48
CA ASP A 266 -23.94 -32.23 5.82
C ASP A 266 -25.24 -31.54 6.25
N ALA A 267 -25.17 -30.50 7.08
CA ALA A 267 -26.36 -29.75 7.51
C ALA A 267 -27.09 -29.09 6.33
N VAL A 268 -26.35 -28.46 5.42
CA VAL A 268 -26.89 -27.88 4.18
C VAL A 268 -27.58 -28.96 3.34
N TRP A 269 -26.91 -30.08 3.09
CA TRP A 269 -27.50 -31.16 2.28
C TRP A 269 -28.73 -31.80 2.93
N ASN A 270 -28.69 -32.01 4.23
CA ASN A 270 -29.81 -32.62 4.96
C ASN A 270 -31.05 -31.72 4.94
N LYS A 271 -30.88 -30.41 5.14
CA LYS A 271 -32.00 -29.45 5.07
C LYS A 271 -32.63 -29.45 3.68
N TYR A 272 -31.82 -29.22 2.65
CA TYR A 272 -32.32 -29.00 1.29
C TYR A 272 -32.65 -30.29 0.54
N ALA A 273 -32.59 -31.46 1.20
CA ALA A 273 -33.22 -32.68 0.72
C ALA A 273 -34.76 -32.64 0.85
N GLY A 274 -35.26 -31.99 1.92
CA GLY A 274 -36.70 -31.80 2.15
C GLY A 274 -37.25 -30.46 1.68
N GLU A 275 -36.39 -29.45 1.54
CA GLU A 275 -36.76 -28.04 1.36
C GLU A 275 -36.13 -27.43 0.10
N ASP A 276 -36.69 -26.31 -0.39
CA ASP A 276 -36.11 -25.58 -1.51
C ASP A 276 -34.91 -24.73 -1.03
N LEU A 277 -33.74 -24.93 -1.63
CA LEU A 277 -32.66 -23.94 -1.57
C LEU A 277 -32.94 -22.89 -2.64
N ILE A 278 -33.14 -21.64 -2.22
CA ILE A 278 -33.39 -20.52 -3.12
C ILE A 278 -32.38 -19.42 -2.82
N PHE A 279 -31.57 -19.03 -3.80
CA PHE A 279 -30.58 -17.95 -3.64
C PHE A 279 -30.54 -17.03 -4.87
N ASP A 280 -30.13 -15.78 -4.64
CA ASP A 280 -29.82 -14.82 -5.70
C ASP A 280 -28.34 -14.93 -6.09
N ALA A 281 -28.07 -15.21 -7.37
CA ALA A 281 -26.72 -15.31 -7.94
C ALA A 281 -26.29 -14.01 -8.65
N GLY A 282 -26.88 -12.87 -8.31
CA GLY A 282 -26.59 -11.57 -8.90
C GLY A 282 -27.11 -11.48 -10.34
N ASP A 283 -26.24 -11.17 -11.29
CA ASP A 283 -26.63 -11.00 -12.69
C ASP A 283 -27.11 -12.31 -13.35
N ALA A 284 -26.78 -13.45 -12.75
CA ALA A 284 -27.32 -14.75 -13.15
C ALA A 284 -28.73 -15.05 -12.59
N GLY A 285 -29.23 -14.16 -11.74
CA GLY A 285 -30.57 -14.16 -11.17
C GLY A 285 -30.81 -15.23 -10.11
N VAL A 286 -32.09 -15.53 -9.86
CA VAL A 286 -32.52 -16.42 -8.80
C VAL A 286 -32.44 -17.88 -9.23
N TRP A 287 -31.86 -18.72 -8.39
CA TRP A 287 -31.79 -20.16 -8.55
C TRP A 287 -32.57 -20.86 -7.45
N LYS A 288 -33.28 -21.92 -7.82
CA LYS A 288 -34.06 -22.75 -6.90
C LYS A 288 -33.76 -24.22 -7.12
N GLY A 289 -33.49 -24.97 -6.07
CA GLY A 289 -33.18 -26.39 -6.19
C GLY A 289 -33.37 -27.19 -4.93
N ARG A 290 -33.13 -28.50 -5.03
CA ARG A 290 -33.17 -29.45 -3.93
C ARG A 290 -32.07 -30.50 -4.07
N VAL A 291 -31.72 -31.11 -2.95
CA VAL A 291 -30.94 -32.33 -2.93
C VAL A 291 -31.83 -33.52 -3.30
N GLN A 292 -31.37 -34.29 -4.29
CA GLN A 292 -32.01 -35.51 -4.80
C GLN A 292 -31.02 -36.67 -4.64
N GLY A 293 -31.21 -37.47 -3.60
CA GLY A 293 -30.18 -38.41 -3.16
C GLY A 293 -28.96 -37.65 -2.65
N GLU A 294 -27.85 -37.71 -3.40
CA GLU A 294 -26.63 -36.94 -3.12
C GLU A 294 -26.50 -35.67 -3.97
N GLN A 295 -27.25 -35.57 -5.06
CA GLN A 295 -27.09 -34.50 -6.03
C GLN A 295 -27.85 -33.25 -5.61
N LEU A 296 -27.21 -32.08 -5.58
CA LEU A 296 -27.92 -30.81 -5.52
C LEU A 296 -28.27 -30.39 -6.95
N VAL A 297 -29.56 -30.37 -7.27
CA VAL A 297 -30.08 -30.00 -8.59
C VAL A 297 -30.74 -28.64 -8.50
N MET A 298 -30.10 -27.64 -9.11
CA MET A 298 -30.57 -26.25 -9.16
C MET A 298 -31.22 -25.95 -10.50
N VAL A 299 -32.26 -25.12 -10.50
CA VAL A 299 -32.98 -24.67 -11.70
C VAL A 299 -33.13 -23.15 -11.65
N SER A 300 -32.71 -22.46 -12.70
CA SER A 300 -32.85 -21.00 -12.75
C SER A 300 -34.32 -20.60 -12.85
N GLN A 301 -34.69 -19.60 -12.05
CA GLN A 301 -36.00 -18.97 -12.03
C GLN A 301 -36.01 -17.63 -12.80
N SER A 302 -34.84 -17.16 -13.25
CA SER A 302 -34.68 -15.86 -13.88
C SER A 302 -34.63 -15.95 -15.41
N PRO A 303 -35.12 -14.93 -16.15
CA PRO A 303 -35.27 -15.00 -17.60
C PRO A 303 -34.01 -15.41 -18.39
N ALA A 304 -32.82 -14.98 -17.97
CA ALA A 304 -31.57 -15.25 -18.70
C ALA A 304 -31.23 -16.74 -18.81
N PHE A 305 -31.60 -17.53 -17.80
CA PHE A 305 -31.32 -18.97 -17.73
C PHE A 305 -32.57 -19.81 -17.47
N LEU A 306 -33.78 -19.24 -17.64
CA LEU A 306 -35.04 -19.80 -17.16
C LEU A 306 -35.18 -21.29 -17.50
N GLY A 307 -35.35 -22.13 -16.48
CA GLY A 307 -35.52 -23.57 -16.62
C GLY A 307 -34.25 -24.38 -16.90
N ARG A 308 -33.10 -23.74 -17.17
CA ARG A 308 -31.80 -24.43 -17.26
C ARG A 308 -31.40 -24.94 -15.87
N LYS A 309 -30.69 -26.06 -15.86
CA LYS A 309 -30.28 -26.75 -14.63
C LYS A 309 -28.78 -26.64 -14.41
N ALA A 310 -28.40 -26.69 -13.16
CA ALA A 310 -27.03 -26.91 -12.71
C ALA A 310 -26.99 -28.07 -11.71
N ILE A 311 -25.97 -28.90 -11.78
CA ILE A 311 -25.85 -30.10 -10.93
C ILE A 311 -24.52 -30.10 -10.17
N ILE A 312 -24.62 -30.32 -8.86
CA ILE A 312 -23.51 -30.72 -8.01
C ILE A 312 -23.73 -32.19 -7.65
N THR A 313 -22.80 -33.05 -8.08
CA THR A 313 -23.05 -34.51 -8.13
C THR A 313 -23.11 -35.21 -6.77
N ARG A 314 -22.50 -34.62 -5.73
CA ARG A 314 -22.51 -35.09 -4.34
C ARG A 314 -22.11 -33.95 -3.40
N ARG A 315 -22.18 -34.20 -2.09
CA ARG A 315 -21.59 -33.31 -1.07
C ARG A 315 -20.09 -33.04 -1.37
N PRO A 316 -19.61 -31.79 -1.34
CA PRO A 316 -18.19 -31.49 -1.42
C PRO A 316 -17.46 -31.85 -0.12
N THR A 317 -16.21 -32.27 -0.24
CA THR A 317 -15.27 -32.46 0.87
C THR A 317 -14.69 -31.12 1.35
N THR A 318 -14.02 -31.08 2.51
CA THR A 318 -13.27 -29.89 2.97
C THR A 318 -12.29 -29.40 1.90
N GLN A 319 -11.55 -30.31 1.27
CA GLN A 319 -10.57 -29.97 0.24
C GLN A 319 -11.22 -29.35 -0.99
N GLU A 320 -12.35 -29.92 -1.45
CA GLU A 320 -13.09 -29.38 -2.59
C GLU A 320 -13.67 -27.99 -2.28
N VAL A 321 -14.12 -27.74 -1.05
CA VAL A 321 -14.58 -26.42 -0.61
C VAL A 321 -13.44 -25.41 -0.61
N PHE A 322 -12.30 -25.70 0.02
CA PHE A 322 -11.20 -24.73 0.09
C PHE A 322 -10.51 -24.47 -1.25
N GLU A 323 -10.42 -25.47 -2.13
CA GLU A 323 -9.76 -25.31 -3.43
C GLU A 323 -10.71 -24.98 -4.59
N GLY A 324 -12.03 -25.03 -4.39
CA GLY A 324 -12.98 -24.86 -5.49
C GLY A 324 -12.79 -25.90 -6.60
N LYS A 325 -12.60 -27.17 -6.22
CA LYS A 325 -12.28 -28.26 -7.14
C LYS A 325 -13.28 -29.41 -7.06
N GLY A 326 -13.02 -30.46 -7.84
CA GLY A 326 -13.80 -31.69 -7.80
C GLY A 326 -15.26 -31.41 -8.15
N VAL A 327 -16.20 -31.71 -7.27
CA VAL A 327 -17.62 -31.42 -7.54
C VAL A 327 -18.00 -29.94 -7.62
N LEU A 328 -17.06 -29.05 -7.27
CA LEU A 328 -17.19 -27.59 -7.40
C LEU A 328 -16.43 -27.02 -8.63
N ASP A 329 -15.82 -27.87 -9.46
CA ASP A 329 -15.30 -27.55 -10.81
C ASP A 329 -15.49 -28.79 -11.72
N ASN A 330 -16.76 -29.16 -11.95
CA ASN A 330 -17.10 -30.34 -12.74
C ASN A 330 -18.31 -30.08 -13.65
N VAL A 331 -18.07 -30.10 -14.95
CA VAL A 331 -19.14 -30.02 -15.95
C VAL A 331 -19.90 -31.34 -16.00
N VAL A 332 -21.18 -31.33 -15.63
CA VAL A 332 -22.03 -32.54 -15.57
C VAL A 332 -22.91 -32.62 -16.81
N GLN A 333 -23.57 -31.52 -17.15
CA GLN A 333 -24.52 -31.44 -18.25
C GLN A 333 -24.45 -30.13 -19.02
N ASP A 334 -24.14 -29.02 -18.36
CA ASP A 334 -24.19 -27.69 -18.96
C ASP A 334 -23.04 -26.86 -18.37
N ALA A 335 -21.96 -26.73 -19.13
CA ALA A 335 -20.74 -26.08 -18.67
C ALA A 335 -20.98 -24.65 -18.18
N THR A 336 -21.93 -23.92 -18.75
CA THR A 336 -22.22 -22.54 -18.31
C THR A 336 -22.90 -22.52 -16.96
N THR A 337 -23.96 -23.30 -16.77
CA THR A 337 -24.77 -23.23 -15.55
C THR A 337 -24.20 -24.07 -14.42
N ASP A 338 -23.58 -25.21 -14.73
CA ASP A 338 -22.87 -26.04 -13.75
C ASP A 338 -21.75 -25.24 -13.07
N LEU A 339 -20.82 -24.68 -13.85
CA LEU A 339 -19.69 -23.93 -13.30
C LEU A 339 -20.13 -22.65 -12.56
N LEU A 340 -21.16 -21.97 -13.06
CA LEU A 340 -21.71 -20.77 -12.41
C LEU A 340 -22.25 -21.08 -11.01
N VAL A 341 -23.11 -22.11 -10.90
CA VAL A 341 -23.72 -22.46 -9.61
C VAL A 341 -22.69 -23.10 -8.68
N GLN A 342 -21.73 -23.87 -9.21
CA GLN A 342 -20.63 -24.44 -8.44
C GLN A 342 -19.73 -23.37 -7.84
N ALA A 343 -19.39 -22.30 -8.57
CA ALA A 343 -18.65 -21.15 -8.04
C ALA A 343 -19.42 -20.45 -6.92
N GLN A 344 -20.71 -20.17 -7.13
CA GLN A 344 -21.59 -19.56 -6.11
C GLN A 344 -21.65 -20.42 -4.84
N LEU A 345 -21.81 -21.73 -4.99
CA LEU A 345 -21.86 -22.66 -3.86
C LEU A 345 -20.52 -22.76 -3.14
N CYS A 346 -19.39 -22.75 -3.86
CA CYS A 346 -18.06 -22.75 -3.27
C CYS A 346 -17.84 -21.51 -2.41
N ALA A 347 -18.14 -20.31 -2.92
CA ALA A 347 -18.02 -19.08 -2.17
C ALA A 347 -18.94 -19.06 -0.94
N ALA A 348 -20.20 -19.49 -1.11
CA ALA A 348 -21.16 -19.52 -0.02
C ALA A 348 -20.77 -20.49 1.11
N LEU A 349 -20.15 -21.63 0.76
CA LEU A 349 -19.63 -22.58 1.73
C LEU A 349 -18.40 -22.04 2.47
N ASN A 350 -17.43 -21.45 1.76
CA ASN A 350 -16.26 -20.83 2.39
C ASN A 350 -16.66 -19.72 3.38
N ARG A 351 -17.63 -18.88 2.97
CA ARG A 351 -18.12 -17.73 3.75
C ARG A 351 -19.18 -18.09 4.80
N HIS A 352 -19.65 -19.33 4.85
CA HIS A 352 -20.74 -19.79 5.71
C HIS A 352 -22.01 -18.93 5.60
N VAL A 353 -22.49 -18.71 4.37
CA VAL A 353 -23.70 -17.89 4.13
C VAL A 353 -24.90 -18.67 3.63
N ILE A 354 -24.76 -19.98 3.43
CA ILE A 354 -25.92 -20.85 3.23
C ILE A 354 -26.63 -20.98 4.58
N ASP A 355 -27.71 -20.22 4.76
CA ASP A 355 -28.45 -20.16 6.01
C ASP A 355 -29.40 -21.36 6.14
N ILE A 356 -29.06 -22.27 7.04
CA ILE A 356 -29.88 -23.45 7.33
C ILE A 356 -31.09 -23.15 8.23
N ASN A 357 -31.32 -21.89 8.63
CA ASN A 357 -32.51 -21.48 9.40
C ASN A 357 -33.53 -20.69 8.56
N THR A 358 -33.20 -20.33 7.32
CA THR A 358 -34.13 -19.66 6.40
C THR A 358 -35.46 -20.45 6.27
N PRO A 359 -36.64 -19.84 6.47
CA PRO A 359 -37.93 -20.49 6.27
C PRO A 359 -38.11 -20.99 4.83
N ASN A 360 -38.89 -22.06 4.62
CA ASN A 360 -39.14 -22.62 3.29
C ASN A 360 -40.58 -22.32 2.79
N PRO A 361 -40.76 -21.66 1.62
CA PRO A 361 -39.73 -21.11 0.73
C PRO A 361 -39.13 -19.81 1.27
N GLY A 362 -37.84 -19.60 1.05
CA GLY A 362 -37.13 -18.38 1.46
C GLY A 362 -35.92 -18.11 0.57
N LEU A 363 -35.86 -16.90 0.01
CA LEU A 363 -34.75 -16.42 -0.80
C LEU A 363 -33.60 -15.99 0.11
N GLN A 364 -32.41 -16.51 -0.16
CA GLN A 364 -31.17 -16.08 0.49
C GLN A 364 -30.42 -15.09 -0.39
N ASP A 365 -29.93 -14.03 0.26
CA ASP A 365 -29.00 -13.07 -0.33
C ASP A 365 -27.58 -13.43 0.12
N TRP A 366 -26.82 -14.04 -0.79
CA TRP A 366 -25.42 -14.40 -0.56
C TRP A 366 -24.44 -13.27 -0.91
N SER A 367 -24.93 -12.10 -1.36
CA SER A 367 -24.09 -10.93 -1.67
C SER A 367 -23.84 -10.01 -0.46
N ASP A 368 -24.56 -10.25 0.65
CA ASP A 368 -24.49 -9.47 1.88
C ASP A 368 -23.24 -9.83 2.70
N ASP A 369 -22.16 -9.05 2.56
CA ASP A 369 -20.88 -9.27 3.24
C ASP A 369 -20.95 -9.18 4.77
N SER A 370 -21.97 -8.53 5.32
CA SER A 370 -22.18 -8.49 6.78
C SER A 370 -22.41 -9.88 7.37
N LYS A 371 -22.80 -10.87 6.55
CA LYS A 371 -23.01 -12.27 6.93
C LYS A 371 -21.80 -13.16 6.72
N TYR A 372 -20.75 -12.68 6.06
CA TYR A 372 -19.58 -13.50 5.76
C TYR A 372 -18.83 -13.86 7.04
N TYR A 373 -18.49 -15.14 7.17
CA TYR A 373 -17.64 -15.69 8.23
C TYR A 373 -18.14 -15.41 9.66
N GLN A 374 -19.46 -15.28 9.85
CA GLN A 374 -20.10 -15.03 11.14
C GLN A 374 -20.30 -16.30 11.99
N ALA A 375 -20.15 -17.47 11.38
CA ALA A 375 -20.25 -18.77 12.05
C ALA A 375 -19.13 -19.72 11.59
N SER A 376 -18.86 -20.74 12.39
CA SER A 376 -17.92 -21.82 12.07
C SER A 376 -18.69 -23.14 11.85
N PRO A 377 -18.18 -24.05 11.01
CA PRO A 377 -16.93 -23.95 10.24
C PRO A 377 -17.02 -22.97 9.06
N CYS A 378 -15.98 -22.18 8.84
CA CYS A 378 -15.81 -21.30 7.68
C CYS A 378 -14.32 -21.17 7.34
N ASN A 379 -13.99 -20.55 6.20
CA ASN A 379 -12.61 -20.34 5.81
C ASN A 379 -12.01 -19.14 6.56
N HIS A 380 -11.49 -19.36 7.78
CA HIS A 380 -10.87 -18.31 8.59
C HIS A 380 -9.56 -17.77 7.98
N TYR A 381 -8.88 -18.56 7.14
CA TYR A 381 -7.74 -18.09 6.36
C TYR A 381 -8.18 -17.01 5.36
N ALA A 382 -9.21 -17.28 4.55
CA ALA A 382 -9.73 -16.28 3.62
C ALA A 382 -10.26 -15.03 4.37
N LYS A 383 -11.02 -15.25 5.46
CA LYS A 383 -11.53 -14.17 6.32
C LYS A 383 -10.44 -13.18 6.74
N PHE A 384 -9.25 -13.68 7.09
CA PHE A 384 -8.14 -12.85 7.53
C PHE A 384 -7.73 -11.81 6.48
N TRP A 385 -7.62 -12.20 5.21
CA TRP A 385 -7.21 -11.29 4.14
C TRP A 385 -8.22 -10.18 3.85
N HIS A 386 -9.49 -10.38 4.20
CA HIS A 386 -10.55 -9.37 4.13
C HIS A 386 -10.69 -8.53 5.41
N GLN A 387 -9.82 -8.69 6.40
CA GLN A 387 -9.85 -7.84 7.58
C GLN A 387 -9.45 -6.40 7.22
N GLN A 388 -10.07 -5.45 7.91
CA GLN A 388 -9.69 -4.05 7.81
C GLN A 388 -8.21 -3.89 8.20
N GLY A 389 -7.45 -3.15 7.40
CA GLY A 389 -6.03 -2.94 7.63
C GLY A 389 -5.12 -4.03 7.08
N ILE A 390 -5.64 -5.11 6.48
CA ILE A 390 -4.81 -6.13 5.81
C ILE A 390 -4.68 -5.85 4.32
N SER A 391 -5.82 -5.80 3.61
CA SER A 391 -5.87 -5.56 2.16
C SER A 391 -6.64 -4.29 1.82
N VAL A 392 -6.26 -3.61 0.73
CA VAL A 392 -7.01 -2.46 0.19
C VAL A 392 -8.48 -2.82 0.01
N ASP A 393 -9.37 -1.97 0.52
CA ASP A 393 -10.84 -2.13 0.46
C ASP A 393 -11.39 -3.46 0.99
N ARG A 394 -10.58 -4.21 1.76
CA ARG A 394 -10.89 -5.59 2.19
C ARG A 394 -11.08 -6.55 1.00
N LEU A 395 -10.42 -6.29 -0.12
CA LEU A 395 -10.46 -7.12 -1.33
C LEU A 395 -9.22 -8.01 -1.39
N SER A 396 -9.42 -9.33 -1.44
CA SER A 396 -8.31 -10.28 -1.54
C SER A 396 -8.75 -11.58 -2.18
N TYR A 397 -7.83 -12.24 -2.88
CA TYR A 397 -8.07 -13.55 -3.48
C TYR A 397 -7.66 -14.65 -2.48
N GLY A 398 -8.46 -14.88 -1.44
CA GLY A 398 -8.15 -15.82 -0.35
C GLY A 398 -8.52 -17.28 -0.63
N PHE A 399 -9.37 -17.52 -1.64
CA PHE A 399 -9.71 -18.85 -2.17
C PHE A 399 -10.15 -18.74 -3.64
N ALA A 400 -10.25 -19.86 -4.36
CA ALA A 400 -10.39 -19.89 -5.82
C ALA A 400 -11.58 -19.09 -6.41
N TYR A 401 -12.67 -18.94 -5.66
CA TYR A 401 -13.90 -18.26 -6.09
C TYR A 401 -14.25 -17.05 -5.21
N ASP A 402 -13.23 -16.34 -4.70
CA ASP A 402 -13.44 -15.11 -3.91
C ASP A 402 -13.99 -13.94 -4.76
N ASP A 403 -13.86 -14.05 -6.08
CA ASP A 403 -14.40 -13.13 -7.08
C ASP A 403 -15.93 -13.15 -7.16
N VAL A 404 -16.60 -14.16 -6.59
CA VAL A 404 -18.06 -14.17 -6.45
C VAL A 404 -18.50 -12.95 -5.65
N PHE A 405 -19.28 -12.09 -6.31
CA PHE A 405 -19.71 -10.77 -5.83
C PHE A 405 -18.57 -9.74 -5.65
N ASP A 406 -17.50 -9.84 -6.44
CA ASP A 406 -16.43 -8.84 -6.56
C ASP A 406 -15.57 -8.64 -5.28
N TYR A 407 -15.43 -9.67 -4.44
CA TYR A 407 -14.63 -9.60 -3.20
C TYR A 407 -13.16 -9.99 -3.37
N SER A 408 -12.76 -10.51 -4.53
CA SER A 408 -11.34 -10.76 -4.83
C SER A 408 -10.55 -9.48 -5.07
N SER A 409 -9.22 -9.60 -5.08
CA SER A 409 -8.30 -8.54 -5.56
C SER A 409 -8.26 -8.40 -7.08
N SER A 410 -9.26 -8.92 -7.81
CA SER A 410 -9.30 -8.80 -9.27
C SER A 410 -9.59 -7.37 -9.71
N VAL A 411 -8.83 -6.93 -10.72
CA VAL A 411 -9.00 -5.65 -11.40
C VAL A 411 -9.13 -5.87 -12.90
N HIS A 412 -9.94 -5.03 -13.55
CA HIS A 412 -10.18 -5.10 -14.99
C HIS A 412 -10.38 -3.72 -15.59
N THR A 413 -9.74 -3.48 -16.73
CA THR A 413 -10.10 -2.39 -17.64
C THR A 413 -9.95 -2.85 -19.09
N PRO A 414 -10.90 -2.48 -19.99
CA PRO A 414 -10.76 -2.73 -21.42
C PRO A 414 -9.63 -1.91 -22.07
N ASN A 415 -9.19 -0.81 -21.46
CA ASN A 415 -8.22 0.13 -22.04
C ASN A 415 -6.96 0.31 -21.16
N PRO A 416 -6.22 -0.76 -20.82
CA PRO A 416 -5.10 -0.67 -19.88
C PRO A 416 -3.98 0.20 -20.44
N SER A 417 -3.50 1.15 -19.64
CA SER A 417 -2.39 2.05 -20.00
C SER A 417 -1.12 1.76 -19.22
N GLN A 418 -1.24 1.32 -17.96
CA GLN A 418 -0.12 1.03 -17.07
C GLN A 418 -0.55 0.14 -15.91
N VAL A 419 0.39 -0.68 -15.43
CA VAL A 419 0.31 -1.33 -14.12
C VAL A 419 1.49 -0.89 -13.25
N ILE A 420 1.25 -0.70 -11.96
CA ILE A 420 2.29 -0.58 -10.94
C ILE A 420 2.18 -1.80 -10.02
N ILE A 421 3.26 -2.57 -9.88
CA ILE A 421 3.39 -3.63 -8.87
C ILE A 421 4.21 -3.06 -7.72
N ASN A 422 3.64 -3.06 -6.52
CA ASN A 422 4.29 -2.62 -5.30
C ASN A 422 4.81 -3.85 -4.55
N ILE A 423 6.12 -3.95 -4.37
CA ILE A 423 6.75 -5.00 -3.56
C ILE A 423 6.95 -4.45 -2.16
N GLY A 424 6.38 -5.11 -1.14
CA GLY A 424 6.27 -4.54 0.20
C GLY A 424 4.99 -3.71 0.35
N PRO A 425 4.74 -3.14 1.55
CA PRO A 425 3.58 -2.30 1.77
C PRO A 425 3.63 -1.09 0.86
N TYR A 426 2.46 -0.59 0.45
CA TYR A 426 2.35 0.63 -0.35
C TYR A 426 3.04 1.81 0.34
N SER A 427 3.94 2.49 -0.38
CA SER A 427 4.60 3.67 0.16
C SER A 427 3.60 4.78 0.48
N GLY A 428 3.62 5.28 1.72
CA GLY A 428 2.68 6.31 2.20
C GLY A 428 1.33 5.80 2.71
N ASP A 429 1.01 4.51 2.51
CA ASP A 429 -0.18 3.82 3.03
C ASP A 429 0.19 2.78 4.10
N ASN A 430 1.26 3.05 4.85
CA ASN A 430 1.45 2.36 6.12
C ASN A 430 0.16 2.62 6.91
N ASN A 431 -0.59 1.59 7.30
CA ASN A 431 -1.70 1.73 8.26
C ASN A 431 -1.28 2.34 9.60
N ASN A 432 -0.03 2.80 9.74
CA ASN A 432 0.29 3.91 10.61
C ASN A 432 -0.56 5.12 10.28
N GLY A 433 -1.64 5.27 11.04
CA GLY A 433 -2.38 6.52 11.07
C GLY A 433 -1.44 7.70 11.27
N THR A 434 -1.89 8.90 10.86
CA THR A 434 -1.09 10.12 10.96
C THR A 434 -0.46 10.21 12.36
N PRO A 435 0.88 10.18 12.49
CA PRO A 435 1.52 10.29 13.79
C PRO A 435 1.11 11.61 14.45
N ILE A 436 0.55 11.54 15.65
CA ILE A 436 0.17 12.74 16.43
C ILE A 436 1.21 12.98 17.53
N PRO A 437 1.49 14.23 17.94
CA PRO A 437 0.82 15.50 17.59
C PRO A 437 0.98 15.91 16.11
N ALA A 438 -0.13 16.23 15.45
CA ALA A 438 -0.14 16.69 14.05
C ALA A 438 -1.42 17.48 13.73
N THR A 439 -1.37 18.27 12.65
CA THR A 439 -2.55 18.86 12.02
C THR A 439 -2.92 18.05 10.77
N ILE A 440 -4.17 17.63 10.72
CA ILE A 440 -4.78 16.85 9.64
C ILE A 440 -5.76 17.77 8.92
N GLN A 441 -5.61 17.91 7.61
CA GLN A 441 -6.58 18.65 6.79
C GLN A 441 -7.92 17.91 6.79
N ALA A 442 -9.04 18.64 6.87
CA ALA A 442 -10.35 18.02 6.98
C ALA A 442 -10.74 17.24 5.71
N GLU A 443 -10.23 17.66 4.55
CA GLU A 443 -10.38 16.95 3.28
C GLU A 443 -9.57 15.65 3.17
N ASN A 444 -8.63 15.39 4.10
CA ASN A 444 -7.83 14.16 4.13
C ASN A 444 -8.51 13.04 4.93
N PHE A 445 -9.84 12.92 4.81
CA PHE A 445 -10.57 11.81 5.41
C PHE A 445 -10.26 10.49 4.68
N THR A 446 -10.26 9.40 5.43
CA THR A 446 -10.13 8.02 4.92
C THR A 446 -11.47 7.42 4.50
N ASN A 447 -12.57 7.96 5.04
CA ASN A 447 -13.93 7.55 4.73
C ASN A 447 -14.91 8.67 5.17
N MET A 448 -16.08 8.79 4.54
CA MET A 448 -17.05 9.82 4.89
C MET A 448 -18.49 9.47 4.48
N SER A 449 -19.45 10.26 4.99
CA SER A 449 -20.84 10.26 4.52
C SER A 449 -21.40 11.68 4.54
N GLY A 450 -22.03 12.08 3.42
CA GLY A 450 -22.90 13.27 3.31
C GLY A 450 -22.20 14.61 3.08
N ILE A 451 -20.88 14.68 3.30
CA ILE A 451 -20.11 15.93 3.19
C ILE A 451 -19.71 16.27 1.76
N GLN A 452 -19.33 17.54 1.52
CA GLN A 452 -18.72 18.02 0.28
C GLN A 452 -17.48 18.88 0.54
N LEU A 453 -16.64 19.05 -0.48
CA LEU A 453 -15.45 19.90 -0.44
C LEU A 453 -15.69 21.23 -1.15
N GLU A 454 -15.12 22.31 -0.63
CA GLU A 454 -15.01 23.61 -1.31
C GLU A 454 -13.64 24.23 -1.10
N VAL A 455 -13.29 25.24 -1.92
CA VAL A 455 -12.07 26.02 -1.75
C VAL A 455 -12.18 26.87 -0.48
N THR A 456 -11.20 26.75 0.40
CA THR A 456 -11.15 27.53 1.65
C THR A 456 -10.48 28.88 1.42
N THR A 457 -10.99 29.91 2.10
CA THR A 457 -10.33 31.22 2.23
C THR A 457 -9.57 31.37 3.55
N ASP A 458 -9.43 30.29 4.33
CA ASP A 458 -8.63 30.31 5.55
C ASP A 458 -7.12 30.47 5.24
N GLN A 459 -6.34 30.75 6.27
CA GLN A 459 -4.88 30.80 6.15
C GLN A 459 -4.32 29.44 5.70
N GLY A 460 -3.52 29.45 4.64
CA GLY A 460 -2.95 28.25 4.02
C GLY A 460 -3.61 27.86 2.69
N GLY A 461 -4.81 28.36 2.40
CA GLY A 461 -5.58 27.93 1.21
C GLY A 461 -5.93 26.44 1.27
N GLY A 462 -6.22 25.83 0.11
CA GLY A 462 -6.60 24.42 0.01
C GLY A 462 -8.11 24.22 -0.10
N GLN A 463 -8.62 23.12 0.48
CA GLN A 463 -10.04 22.86 0.56
C GLN A 463 -10.50 22.86 2.02
N ASN A 464 -11.80 23.00 2.24
CA ASN A 464 -12.45 22.67 3.51
C ASN A 464 -13.63 21.73 3.27
N VAL A 465 -14.07 21.09 4.35
CA VAL A 465 -15.30 20.29 4.34
C VAL A 465 -16.49 21.20 4.68
N GLY A 466 -17.56 21.07 3.91
CA GLY A 466 -18.82 21.80 4.06
C GLY A 466 -20.03 20.97 3.64
N TRP A 467 -21.19 21.63 3.48
CA TRP A 467 -22.51 20.99 3.26
C TRP A 467 -22.84 19.94 4.33
N ILE A 468 -22.33 20.14 5.55
CA ILE A 468 -22.49 19.19 6.65
C ILE A 468 -23.92 19.26 7.19
N ASP A 469 -24.60 18.12 7.15
CA ASP A 469 -25.90 17.89 7.77
C ASP A 469 -25.80 17.07 9.08
N ALA A 470 -26.88 17.06 9.86
CA ALA A 470 -26.96 16.22 11.05
C ALA A 470 -26.95 14.73 10.66
N GLY A 471 -26.00 13.97 11.21
CA GLY A 471 -25.77 12.56 10.90
C GLY A 471 -24.60 12.32 9.93
N ASP A 472 -24.06 13.38 9.30
CA ASP A 472 -22.89 13.28 8.44
C ASP A 472 -21.62 13.04 9.27
N TRP A 473 -20.64 12.39 8.65
CA TRP A 473 -19.41 12.03 9.36
C TRP A 473 -18.20 11.89 8.44
N MET A 474 -17.03 11.91 9.06
CA MET A 474 -15.73 11.79 8.43
C MET A 474 -14.76 11.00 9.33
N GLU A 475 -13.99 10.10 8.75
CA GLU A 475 -13.04 9.22 9.46
C GLU A 475 -11.59 9.52 9.11
N TYR A 476 -10.70 9.36 10.08
CA TYR A 476 -9.26 9.48 9.91
C TYR A 476 -8.56 8.38 10.69
N THR A 477 -7.41 7.93 10.21
CA THR A 477 -6.52 7.03 10.96
C THR A 477 -5.40 7.86 11.57
N ILE A 478 -5.21 7.77 12.89
CA ILE A 478 -4.13 8.43 13.62
C ILE A 478 -3.25 7.40 14.35
N ASN A 479 -1.98 7.74 14.60
CA ASN A 479 -1.07 6.97 15.45
C ASN A 479 -0.67 7.82 16.66
N ALA A 480 -1.13 7.42 17.84
CA ALA A 480 -0.72 8.08 19.08
C ALA A 480 0.53 7.41 19.66
N PRO A 481 1.65 8.13 19.86
CA PRO A 481 2.90 7.53 20.33
C PRO A 481 2.76 6.93 21.74
N GLU A 482 1.90 7.51 22.56
CA GLU A 482 1.59 7.05 23.92
C GLU A 482 0.09 7.21 24.21
N ALA A 483 -0.43 6.36 25.10
CA ALA A 483 -1.80 6.48 25.58
C ALA A 483 -1.90 7.67 26.54
N GLY A 484 -2.95 8.48 26.43
CA GLY A 484 -3.07 9.66 27.27
C GLY A 484 -4.07 10.69 26.77
N ASN A 485 -4.06 11.85 27.42
CA ASN A 485 -4.91 12.97 27.04
C ASN A 485 -4.24 13.78 25.93
N TYR A 486 -4.99 13.99 24.86
CA TYR A 486 -4.62 14.86 23.76
C TYR A 486 -5.63 15.99 23.66
N THR A 487 -5.14 17.21 23.50
CA THR A 487 -5.93 18.37 23.13
C THR A 487 -6.21 18.30 21.64
N VAL A 488 -7.48 18.20 21.27
CA VAL A 488 -7.92 18.22 19.87
C VAL A 488 -8.46 19.60 19.57
N GLU A 489 -7.96 20.23 18.51
CA GLU A 489 -8.41 21.51 18.00
C GLU A 489 -9.14 21.31 16.66
N TYR A 490 -10.26 21.99 16.47
CA TYR A 490 -11.03 22.02 15.23
C TYR A 490 -11.06 23.44 14.68
N ARG A 491 -10.67 23.61 13.41
CA ARG A 491 -10.77 24.88 12.71
C ARG A 491 -12.09 24.96 11.96
N VAL A 492 -13.05 25.70 12.50
CA VAL A 492 -14.45 25.64 12.09
C VAL A 492 -15.00 27.00 11.69
N ALA A 493 -16.01 26.99 10.83
CA ALA A 493 -16.76 28.17 10.41
C ALA A 493 -18.26 27.87 10.39
N SER A 494 -19.10 28.85 10.65
CA SER A 494 -20.56 28.73 10.60
C SER A 494 -21.19 30.10 10.40
N LEU A 495 -22.13 30.22 9.47
CA LEU A 495 -22.86 31.47 9.26
C LEU A 495 -23.74 31.84 10.47
N ASN A 496 -24.67 30.96 10.87
CA ASN A 496 -25.71 31.29 11.87
C ASN A 496 -25.93 30.26 12.98
N ALA A 497 -25.60 28.97 12.77
CA ALA A 497 -26.05 27.89 13.65
C ALA A 497 -25.06 27.55 14.77
N GLY A 498 -23.76 27.74 14.55
CA GLY A 498 -22.73 27.05 15.32
C GLY A 498 -22.64 25.57 14.90
N GLY A 499 -21.87 24.77 15.63
CA GLY A 499 -21.70 23.35 15.32
C GLY A 499 -21.51 22.49 16.56
N VAL A 500 -21.82 21.21 16.39
CA VAL A 500 -21.80 20.16 17.41
C VAL A 500 -21.09 18.95 16.82
N ILE A 501 -19.85 18.74 17.24
CA ILE A 501 -18.96 17.68 16.74
C ILE A 501 -18.86 16.59 17.81
N GLU A 502 -19.30 15.38 17.52
CA GLU A 502 -19.08 14.21 18.37
C GLU A 502 -17.86 13.43 17.90
N PHE A 503 -16.92 13.17 18.82
CA PHE A 503 -15.67 12.49 18.52
C PHE A 503 -15.74 11.04 18.95
N PHE A 504 -15.49 10.12 18.03
CA PHE A 504 -15.41 8.69 18.31
C PHE A 504 -13.98 8.17 18.10
N THR A 505 -13.60 7.16 18.86
CA THR A 505 -12.43 6.30 18.58
C THR A 505 -12.90 4.85 18.55
N ASN A 506 -12.55 4.08 17.52
CA ASN A 506 -12.87 2.65 17.42
C ASN A 506 -14.35 2.35 17.76
N GLY A 507 -15.28 3.16 17.22
CA GLY A 507 -16.73 3.02 17.42
C GLY A 507 -17.29 3.48 18.77
N SER A 508 -16.46 4.00 19.69
CA SER A 508 -16.90 4.52 20.99
C SER A 508 -16.82 6.04 21.07
N SER A 509 -17.91 6.69 21.51
CA SER A 509 -17.95 8.15 21.70
C SER A 509 -17.02 8.58 22.85
N LYS A 510 -16.24 9.64 22.61
CA LYS A 510 -15.35 10.30 23.57
C LYS A 510 -15.88 11.65 24.03
N GLY A 511 -17.03 12.08 23.52
CA GLY A 511 -17.71 13.30 23.90
C GLY A 511 -17.94 14.25 22.73
N THR A 512 -18.58 15.37 23.05
CA THR A 512 -19.07 16.35 22.09
C THR A 512 -18.41 17.71 22.31
N THR A 513 -18.02 18.37 21.22
CA THR A 513 -17.50 19.74 21.19
C THR A 513 -18.50 20.65 20.51
N THR A 514 -18.89 21.74 21.18
CA THR A 514 -19.84 22.73 20.65
C THR A 514 -19.14 24.05 20.39
N PHE A 515 -19.54 24.76 19.33
CA PHE A 515 -19.05 26.11 19.04
C PHE A 515 -20.16 27.03 18.51
N ASN A 516 -19.99 28.33 18.73
CA ASN A 516 -20.95 29.35 18.31
C ASN A 516 -20.75 29.73 16.83
N ALA A 517 -21.77 30.36 16.24
CA ALA A 517 -21.67 30.92 14.89
C ALA A 517 -20.50 31.91 14.77
N THR A 518 -19.76 31.83 13.65
CA THR A 518 -18.61 32.68 13.34
C THR A 518 -18.97 33.85 12.43
N GLY A 519 -20.23 33.93 11.98
CA GLY A 519 -20.75 35.01 11.16
C GLY A 519 -20.45 34.88 9.66
N GLY A 520 -19.95 33.72 9.21
CA GLY A 520 -19.71 33.45 7.79
C GLY A 520 -19.24 32.01 7.53
N TRP A 521 -19.52 31.48 6.33
CA TRP A 521 -19.10 30.14 5.90
C TRP A 521 -17.58 29.96 5.78
N GLN A 522 -16.88 31.09 5.65
CA GLN A 522 -15.44 31.18 5.49
C GLN A 522 -14.81 32.09 6.56
N ASN A 523 -15.55 32.38 7.64
CA ASN A 523 -15.03 33.07 8.81
C ASN A 523 -14.61 32.03 9.84
N TRP A 524 -13.31 31.83 9.98
CA TRP A 524 -12.76 30.68 10.69
C TRP A 524 -12.36 30.99 12.14
N THR A 525 -12.79 30.13 13.07
CA THR A 525 -12.32 30.12 14.47
C THR A 525 -11.76 28.74 14.84
N THR A 526 -10.95 28.68 15.89
CA THR A 526 -10.43 27.40 16.41
C THR A 526 -11.05 27.12 17.76
N VAL A 527 -11.68 25.95 17.89
CA VAL A 527 -12.20 25.44 19.16
C VAL A 527 -11.44 24.21 19.58
N SER A 528 -11.37 23.92 20.88
CA SER A 528 -10.57 22.80 21.39
C SER A 528 -11.32 21.99 22.44
N THR A 529 -10.95 20.72 22.54
CA THR A 529 -11.40 19.79 23.58
C THR A 529 -10.24 18.90 24.00
N THR A 530 -10.42 18.09 25.05
CA THR A 530 -9.46 17.07 25.44
C THR A 530 -10.09 15.70 25.27
N VAL A 531 -9.41 14.80 24.57
CA VAL A 531 -9.84 13.41 24.38
C VAL A 531 -8.77 12.47 24.91
N ASN A 532 -9.20 11.34 25.47
CA ASN A 532 -8.29 10.29 25.89
C ASN A 532 -8.12 9.26 24.77
N LEU A 533 -6.88 9.07 24.33
CA LEU A 533 -6.50 8.20 23.21
C LEU A 533 -5.68 7.01 23.70
N SER A 534 -5.84 5.87 23.02
CA SER A 534 -4.95 4.71 23.21
C SER A 534 -3.67 4.90 22.41
N ALA A 535 -2.56 4.28 22.83
CA ALA A 535 -1.32 4.26 22.05
C ALA A 535 -1.50 3.44 20.76
N GLY A 536 -0.73 3.77 19.72
CA GLY A 536 -0.74 3.11 18.42
C GLY A 536 -1.84 3.61 17.49
N ASN A 537 -2.11 2.81 16.45
CA ASN A 537 -3.06 3.15 15.39
C ASN A 537 -4.50 3.04 15.88
N GLN A 538 -5.31 4.05 15.59
CA GLN A 538 -6.73 4.06 15.88
C GLN A 538 -7.50 4.88 14.85
N THR A 539 -8.70 4.42 14.51
CA THR A 539 -9.63 5.15 13.66
C THR A 539 -10.42 6.12 14.52
N ILE A 540 -10.36 7.40 14.17
CA ILE A 540 -11.22 8.43 14.71
C ILE A 540 -12.36 8.71 13.75
N ARG A 541 -13.54 9.02 14.29
CA ARG A 541 -14.68 9.49 13.50
C ARG A 541 -15.23 10.77 14.11
N LEU A 542 -15.41 11.79 13.28
CA LEU A 542 -16.16 12.99 13.65
C LEU A 542 -17.57 12.84 13.10
N VAL A 543 -18.56 12.92 13.98
CA VAL A 543 -19.98 12.91 13.60
C VAL A 543 -20.56 14.29 13.87
N SER A 544 -21.29 14.81 12.89
CA SER A 544 -22.03 16.06 13.03
C SER A 544 -23.40 15.80 13.65
N ASN A 545 -23.70 16.44 14.77
CA ASN A 545 -25.01 16.35 15.42
C ASN A 545 -25.96 17.50 15.04
N ASN A 546 -25.52 18.45 14.21
CA ASN A 546 -26.36 19.53 13.67
C ASN A 546 -25.84 20.01 12.30
N SER A 547 -26.73 20.55 11.46
CA SER A 547 -26.31 21.11 10.16
C SER A 547 -25.71 22.52 10.30
N GLY A 548 -25.03 22.97 9.24
CA GLY A 548 -24.79 24.41 9.02
C GLY A 548 -23.44 24.94 9.50
N TRP A 549 -22.40 24.11 9.44
CA TRP A 549 -21.02 24.49 9.72
C TRP A 549 -20.02 23.82 8.76
N ASN A 550 -18.81 24.36 8.71
CA ASN A 550 -17.68 23.92 7.91
C ASN A 550 -16.47 23.62 8.81
N ILE A 551 -15.56 22.77 8.36
CA ILE A 551 -14.27 22.48 9.03
C ILE A 551 -13.12 22.44 8.04
N ASN A 552 -12.01 23.07 8.41
CA ASN A 552 -10.80 23.19 7.59
C ASN A 552 -9.73 22.16 8.00
N TRP A 553 -9.47 22.02 9.31
CA TRP A 553 -8.49 21.05 9.80
C TRP A 553 -8.79 20.63 11.24
N ILE A 554 -8.17 19.51 11.63
CA ILE A 554 -8.17 18.93 12.98
C ILE A 554 -6.72 18.87 13.46
N ALA A 555 -6.40 19.40 14.64
CA ALA A 555 -5.05 19.31 15.20
C ALA A 555 -5.03 18.58 16.53
N PHE A 556 -4.07 17.67 16.69
CA PHE A 556 -3.82 16.96 17.94
C PHE A 556 -2.57 17.57 18.60
N LYS A 557 -2.70 17.94 19.87
CA LYS A 557 -1.61 18.41 20.73
C LYS A 557 -1.55 17.52 21.96
N SER A 558 -0.36 17.17 22.42
CA SER A 558 -0.20 16.45 23.70
C SER A 558 -0.61 17.36 24.88
N SER A 559 -1.49 16.87 25.76
CA SER A 559 -1.88 17.61 26.98
C SER A 559 -0.80 17.47 28.07
N ALA A 560 0.16 18.39 28.09
CA ALA A 560 1.22 18.55 29.10
C ALA A 560 2.37 17.51 29.10
N ASN A 561 3.57 18.05 29.36
CA ASN A 561 4.91 17.47 29.28
C ASN A 561 4.99 15.95 29.56
N PRO A 562 5.65 15.16 28.68
CA PRO A 562 6.04 13.80 29.04
C PRO A 562 6.92 13.83 30.31
N PRO A 563 6.94 12.76 31.12
CA PRO A 563 7.82 12.68 32.28
C PRO A 563 9.25 13.07 31.87
N GLN A 564 9.75 14.15 32.48
CA GLN A 564 11.10 14.67 32.26
C GLN A 564 12.13 13.71 32.85
N ASN A 565 12.53 12.72 32.06
CA ASN A 565 13.85 12.12 32.14
C ASN A 565 14.63 12.60 30.91
N GLY A 566 14.97 13.89 30.87
CA GLY A 566 15.55 14.56 29.69
C GLY A 566 15.93 16.02 29.93
N CYS A 567 16.82 16.59 29.11
CA CYS A 567 17.21 18.00 29.16
C CYS A 567 16.73 18.76 27.92
N ASN A 568 16.31 20.02 28.09
CA ASN A 568 16.01 20.95 26.99
C ASN A 568 17.16 21.96 26.80
N ILE A 569 17.74 22.01 25.61
CA ILE A 569 18.85 22.92 25.26
C ILE A 569 18.39 23.95 24.24
N SER A 570 18.46 25.23 24.61
CA SER A 570 18.25 26.33 23.67
C SER A 570 19.41 26.42 22.66
N VAL A 571 19.12 26.23 21.36
CA VAL A 571 20.16 26.31 20.31
C VAL A 571 20.31 27.74 19.78
N ASN A 572 19.19 28.38 19.44
CA ASN A 572 19.12 29.77 19.00
C ASN A 572 17.71 30.36 19.26
N ALA A 573 17.38 31.47 18.60
CA ALA A 573 16.07 32.11 18.71
C ALA A 573 14.93 31.31 18.04
N ASP A 574 15.26 30.40 17.12
CA ASP A 574 14.28 29.69 16.29
C ASP A 574 13.81 28.38 16.94
N PHE A 575 14.68 27.67 17.66
CA PHE A 575 14.35 26.37 18.25
C PHE A 575 15.17 26.03 19.51
N SER A 576 14.69 25.04 20.27
CA SER A 576 15.44 24.28 21.25
C SER A 576 15.43 22.79 20.91
N VAL A 577 16.22 22.01 21.63
CA VAL A 577 16.31 20.56 21.44
C VAL A 577 16.02 19.87 22.77
N GLU A 578 15.16 18.86 22.75
CA GLU A 578 14.98 17.96 23.89
C GLU A 578 15.79 16.70 23.70
N ILE A 579 16.48 16.29 24.75
CA ILE A 579 17.39 15.14 24.78
C ILE A 579 16.90 14.21 25.88
N SER A 580 16.71 12.92 25.58
CA SER A 580 16.35 11.95 26.61
C SER A 580 17.55 11.61 27.53
N GLU A 581 17.26 11.33 28.80
CA GLU A 581 18.19 10.71 29.76
C GLU A 581 18.13 9.18 29.72
N ASP A 582 17.23 8.59 28.94
CA ASP A 582 17.18 7.15 28.74
C ASP A 582 18.40 6.68 27.93
N ALA A 583 19.35 6.04 28.63
CA ALA A 583 20.58 5.51 28.04
C ALA A 583 20.35 4.30 27.13
N ASN A 584 19.21 3.61 27.28
CA ASN A 584 18.85 2.44 26.48
C ASN A 584 18.03 2.82 25.24
N ASN A 585 17.45 4.02 25.23
CA ASN A 585 16.66 4.55 24.13
C ASN A 585 16.90 6.07 23.98
N PRO A 586 18.13 6.48 23.56
CA PRO A 586 18.44 7.89 23.43
C PRO A 586 17.66 8.52 22.29
N ARG A 587 17.05 9.68 22.56
CA ARG A 587 16.23 10.43 21.62
C ARG A 587 16.62 11.89 21.62
N LEU A 588 16.44 12.51 20.46
CA LEU A 588 16.69 13.93 20.24
C LEU A 588 15.52 14.54 19.45
N THR A 589 14.90 15.57 20.00
CA THR A 589 13.69 16.20 19.44
C THR A 589 13.98 17.65 19.07
N PHE A 590 13.69 18.04 17.82
CA PHE A 590 13.72 19.44 17.39
C PHE A 590 12.44 20.16 17.86
N VAL A 591 12.56 21.17 18.72
CA VAL A 591 11.41 21.90 19.29
C VAL A 591 11.40 23.35 18.79
N PRO A 592 10.55 23.68 17.80
CA PRO A 592 10.43 25.05 17.30
C PRO A 592 9.97 26.01 18.40
N LYS A 593 10.63 27.16 18.53
CA LYS A 593 10.20 28.28 19.39
C LYS A 593 9.27 29.24 18.67
N ARG A 594 9.23 29.19 17.34
CA ARG A 594 8.37 29.99 16.48
C ARG A 594 7.60 29.08 15.54
N SER A 595 6.33 29.42 15.30
CA SER A 595 5.46 28.66 14.41
C SER A 595 6.05 28.59 12.99
N GLY A 596 5.99 27.41 12.37
CA GLY A 596 6.47 27.16 11.00
C GLY A 596 7.99 27.00 10.84
N VAL A 597 8.78 27.10 11.90
CA VAL A 597 10.21 26.74 11.84
C VAL A 597 10.35 25.21 11.75
N GLY A 598 11.05 24.73 10.73
CA GLY A 598 11.29 23.30 10.50
C GLY A 598 10.09 22.52 9.96
N SER A 599 9.04 23.20 9.49
CA SER A 599 7.79 22.56 9.05
C SER A 599 7.87 21.90 7.67
N SER A 600 8.75 22.40 6.79
CA SER A 600 8.93 21.87 5.43
C SER A 600 10.26 21.15 5.23
N THR A 601 11.34 21.66 5.83
CA THR A 601 12.64 20.98 5.90
C THR A 601 13.08 20.96 7.34
N CYS A 602 13.43 19.79 7.88
CA CYS A 602 14.16 19.68 9.13
C CYS A 602 15.05 18.44 9.04
N ILE A 603 16.36 18.65 9.07
CA ILE A 603 17.38 17.61 8.88
C ILE A 603 18.32 17.67 10.07
N LEU A 604 18.37 16.59 10.84
CA LEU A 604 19.35 16.36 11.89
C LEU A 604 20.62 15.78 11.27
N TYR A 605 21.77 16.39 11.54
CA TYR A 605 23.08 15.84 11.21
C TYR A 605 23.77 15.46 12.51
N TYR A 606 24.06 14.19 12.74
CA TYR A 606 24.75 13.76 13.95
C TYR A 606 25.83 12.71 13.72
N SER A 607 26.80 12.65 14.62
CA SER A 607 27.89 11.67 14.61
C SER A 607 28.39 11.39 16.03
N THR A 608 28.92 10.19 16.26
CA THR A 608 29.68 9.86 17.48
C THR A 608 31.13 10.35 17.42
N SER A 609 31.56 10.90 16.28
CA SER A 609 32.86 11.52 16.05
C SER A 609 32.72 13.04 15.90
N ALA A 610 33.62 13.80 16.54
CA ALA A 610 33.68 15.25 16.37
C ALA A 610 34.03 15.63 14.92
N ASN A 611 34.76 14.77 14.22
CA ASN A 611 35.23 14.97 12.86
C ASN A 611 34.33 14.25 11.85
N ASN A 612 34.08 14.90 10.71
CA ASN A 612 33.22 14.41 9.61
C ASN A 612 33.53 12.95 9.22
N PRO A 613 32.52 12.17 8.79
CA PRO A 613 31.21 12.62 8.27
C PRO A 613 30.09 12.71 9.31
N TYR A 614 29.11 13.59 9.04
CA TYR A 614 27.82 13.69 9.75
C TYR A 614 26.72 13.32 8.74
N PRO A 615 26.17 12.10 8.79
CA PRO A 615 25.02 11.74 7.98
C PRO A 615 23.81 12.61 8.33
N GLY A 616 23.02 12.98 7.32
CA GLY A 616 21.79 13.74 7.49
C GLY A 616 20.58 12.81 7.61
N TYR A 617 19.70 13.12 8.55
CA TYR A 617 18.49 12.37 8.83
C TYR A 617 17.30 13.33 8.78
N MET A 618 16.32 13.04 7.93
CA MET A 618 15.07 13.81 7.92
C MET A 618 14.36 13.58 9.25
N VAL A 619 14.01 14.66 9.94
CA VAL A 619 13.27 14.61 11.19
C VAL A 619 12.08 15.57 11.12
N ALA A 620 11.07 15.35 11.94
CA ALA A 620 9.93 16.25 12.04
C ALA A 620 10.03 17.09 13.32
N ALA A 621 9.59 18.34 13.23
CA ALA A 621 9.44 19.20 14.40
C ALA A 621 8.55 18.53 15.46
N ASN A 622 8.93 18.66 16.73
CA ASN A 622 8.28 18.08 17.91
C ASN A 622 8.16 16.54 17.89
N THR A 623 8.87 15.86 17.01
CA THR A 623 8.90 14.38 16.93
C THR A 623 10.23 13.86 17.44
N PRO A 624 10.26 13.01 18.48
CA PRO A 624 11.51 12.43 18.98
C PRO A 624 12.17 11.55 17.94
N TYR A 625 13.44 11.84 17.63
CA TYR A 625 14.25 11.01 16.75
C TYR A 625 15.16 10.10 17.57
N GLN A 626 15.10 8.78 17.34
CA GLN A 626 15.95 7.83 18.05
C GLN A 626 17.39 7.92 17.54
N ILE A 627 18.33 8.07 18.48
CA ILE A 627 19.76 8.09 18.23
C ILE A 627 20.29 6.67 18.32
N ASN A 628 21.02 6.21 17.31
CA ASN A 628 21.67 4.92 17.35
C ASN A 628 23.07 5.04 17.98
N ALA A 629 23.11 5.07 19.32
CA ALA A 629 24.35 5.11 20.08
C ALA A 629 24.19 4.46 21.45
N SER A 630 25.28 3.88 21.95
CA SER A 630 25.34 3.22 23.25
C SER A 630 25.49 4.23 24.40
N ALA A 631 25.01 3.84 25.58
CA ALA A 631 25.22 4.56 26.83
C ALA A 631 26.67 5.05 27.01
N GLY A 632 26.83 6.32 27.37
CA GLY A 632 28.13 6.95 27.59
C GLY A 632 28.84 7.45 26.32
N GLN A 633 28.32 7.22 25.12
CA GLN A 633 28.88 7.81 23.89
C GLN A 633 28.52 9.30 23.77
N THR A 634 29.46 10.11 23.29
CA THR A 634 29.21 11.52 22.96
C THR A 634 28.64 11.63 21.55
N ILE A 635 27.55 12.38 21.42
CA ILE A 635 26.94 12.72 20.14
C ILE A 635 27.24 14.17 19.84
N TYR A 636 27.72 14.45 18.64
CA TYR A 636 27.84 15.78 18.07
C TYR A 636 26.75 15.97 17.03
N PHE A 637 26.10 17.14 16.99
CA PHE A 637 25.01 17.37 16.06
C PHE A 637 24.83 18.83 15.63
N TYR A 638 24.17 19.02 14.48
CA TYR A 638 23.64 20.28 14.00
C TYR A 638 22.41 20.04 13.12
N TYR A 639 21.76 21.10 12.65
CA TYR A 639 20.51 21.04 11.88
C TYR A 639 20.58 21.87 10.60
N THR A 640 19.86 21.43 9.56
CA THR A 640 19.28 22.31 8.54
C THR A 640 17.77 22.36 8.75
N TYR A 641 17.14 23.53 8.73
CA TYR A 641 15.70 23.66 8.93
C TYR A 641 15.09 24.82 8.17
N SER A 642 13.83 24.70 7.76
CA SER A 642 13.11 25.76 7.07
C SER A 642 12.61 26.86 8.00
N LEU A 643 12.45 28.06 7.46
CA LEU A 643 11.88 29.20 8.17
C LEU A 643 10.48 29.54 7.63
N PRO A 644 9.58 30.06 8.49
CA PRO A 644 8.22 30.43 8.08
C PRO A 644 8.19 31.61 7.09
N GLU A 645 9.24 32.43 7.03
CA GLU A 645 9.35 33.52 6.03
C GLU A 645 9.88 33.04 4.67
N GLY A 646 10.20 31.74 4.54
CA GLY A 646 10.80 31.12 3.38
C GLY A 646 12.33 30.99 3.47
N GLY A 647 12.87 29.91 2.88
CA GLY A 647 14.28 29.56 2.94
C GLY A 647 14.62 28.58 4.06
N GLU A 648 15.91 28.24 4.17
CA GLU A 648 16.44 27.31 5.17
C GLU A 648 17.63 27.94 5.93
N ASN A 649 17.72 27.64 7.23
CA ASN A 649 18.84 27.93 8.09
C ASN A 649 19.65 26.66 8.39
N ASN A 650 20.94 26.82 8.68
CA ASN A 650 21.82 25.71 9.03
C ASN A 650 22.73 26.08 10.22
N THR A 651 22.89 25.16 11.18
CA THR A 651 23.66 25.37 12.41
C THR A 651 25.04 24.68 12.42
N LEU A 652 25.59 24.30 11.26
CA LEU A 652 26.90 23.64 11.13
C LEU A 652 28.04 24.38 11.84
N ASN A 653 27.99 25.72 11.86
CA ASN A 653 28.99 26.55 12.52
C ASN A 653 28.78 26.70 14.04
N ASN A 654 27.71 26.13 14.58
CA ASN A 654 27.34 26.12 16.01
C ASN A 654 26.85 24.72 16.42
N LYS A 655 27.69 23.71 16.16
CA LYS A 655 27.43 22.32 16.58
C LYS A 655 27.23 22.22 18.08
N LYS A 656 26.33 21.31 18.47
CA LYS A 656 26.05 20.95 19.86
C LYS A 656 26.51 19.52 20.13
N SER A 657 26.59 19.14 21.40
CA SER A 657 26.89 17.77 21.79
C SER A 657 26.25 17.39 23.12
N PHE A 658 26.03 16.09 23.32
CA PHE A 658 25.58 15.51 24.59
C PHE A 658 26.13 14.08 24.78
N ILE A 659 26.04 13.53 26.00
CA ILE A 659 26.43 12.15 26.31
C ILE A 659 25.16 11.30 26.47
N VAL A 660 25.09 10.15 25.80
CA VAL A 660 23.96 9.22 25.91
C VAL A 660 23.80 8.76 27.37
N GLY A 661 22.60 8.96 27.93
CA GLY A 661 22.30 8.64 29.33
C GLY A 661 22.70 9.71 30.34
N ASN A 662 23.29 10.84 29.90
CA ASN A 662 23.58 11.98 30.76
C ASN A 662 23.57 13.28 29.95
N CYS A 663 22.46 14.01 30.03
CA CYS A 663 22.28 15.26 29.30
C CYS A 663 22.87 16.49 30.03
N GLY A 664 23.51 16.31 31.20
CA GLY A 664 23.88 17.38 32.13
C GLY A 664 25.08 18.24 31.73
N GLN A 665 24.79 19.50 31.37
CA GLN A 665 25.68 20.68 31.23
C GLN A 665 26.66 20.64 30.03
N ALA A 666 26.12 20.97 28.85
CA ALA A 666 26.90 21.41 27.69
C ALA A 666 27.62 22.75 27.97
N ASN A 667 28.70 22.74 28.76
CA ASN A 667 29.67 23.82 28.78
C ASN A 667 31.09 23.26 28.65
N ALA A 668 31.74 23.69 27.57
CA ALA A 668 33.17 23.62 27.27
C ALA A 668 33.75 22.32 26.68
N ALA A 669 33.77 22.25 25.34
CA ALA A 669 35.00 21.90 24.62
C ALA A 669 35.07 22.54 23.22
N ARG A 670 35.57 23.78 23.22
CA ARG A 670 36.52 24.35 22.24
C ARG A 670 36.14 24.38 20.75
N THR A 671 35.73 25.57 20.34
CA THR A 671 36.39 26.32 19.26
C THR A 671 37.88 25.94 19.13
N SER A 672 38.29 25.37 17.99
CA SER A 672 39.69 25.43 17.57
C SER A 672 39.91 26.77 16.89
N SER A 673 40.29 27.78 17.67
CA SER A 673 40.86 29.01 17.15
C SER A 673 42.31 28.76 16.73
N THR A 674 42.69 29.23 15.54
CA THR A 674 44.03 29.77 15.30
C THR A 674 43.88 31.23 14.90
N THR A 675 44.42 32.08 15.78
CA THR A 675 44.86 33.47 15.64
C THR A 675 43.81 34.57 15.44
N SER A 676 43.48 35.15 16.58
CA SER A 676 43.16 36.55 16.88
C SER A 676 43.75 37.62 15.96
N GLU A 677 42.88 38.50 15.43
CA GLU A 677 43.03 39.95 15.54
C GLU A 677 41.65 40.60 15.76
N ILE A 678 41.50 41.17 16.96
CA ILE A 678 40.84 42.44 17.30
C ILE A 678 39.41 42.70 16.80
N ASP A 679 38.51 42.54 17.77
CA ASP A 679 37.26 43.26 17.97
C ASP A 679 37.23 44.68 17.36
N LYS A 680 36.45 44.85 16.29
CA LYS A 680 35.78 46.10 15.95
C LYS A 680 34.41 45.80 15.37
N SER A 681 33.39 46.26 16.12
CA SER A 681 32.11 46.79 15.66
C SER A 681 31.26 45.91 14.73
N GLY A 682 30.05 45.61 15.20
CA GLY A 682 29.04 44.92 14.43
C GLY A 682 28.84 45.48 13.03
N GLU A 683 28.96 44.60 12.04
CA GLU A 683 28.43 44.77 10.69
C GLU A 683 28.07 43.38 10.14
N GLN A 684 26.76 43.17 9.97
CA GLN A 684 26.09 42.32 8.98
C GLN A 684 26.79 41.02 8.48
N LEU A 685 26.32 39.86 8.97
CA LEU A 685 26.17 38.65 8.13
C LEU A 685 24.81 38.68 7.39
N VAL A 686 24.43 39.86 6.90
CA VAL A 686 23.26 40.10 6.07
C VAL A 686 23.82 40.27 4.66
N ASN A 687 23.70 39.25 3.79
CA ASN A 687 23.77 39.32 2.31
C ASN A 687 24.36 38.03 1.68
N THR A 688 23.85 36.86 2.05
CA THR A 688 24.02 35.67 1.19
C THR A 688 22.94 35.71 0.11
N PRO A 689 23.28 35.53 -1.19
CA PRO A 689 22.30 35.50 -2.25
C PRO A 689 21.24 34.40 -2.04
N ILE A 690 19.98 34.72 -2.32
CA ILE A 690 18.82 33.83 -2.15
C ILE A 690 18.16 33.61 -3.50
N LEU A 691 17.81 32.36 -3.82
CA LEU A 691 17.13 31.99 -5.06
C LEU A 691 15.64 31.73 -4.82
N TYR A 692 14.76 32.31 -5.62
CA TYR A 692 13.31 32.06 -5.56
C TYR A 692 12.58 32.34 -6.89
N PRO A 693 11.57 31.54 -7.27
CA PRO A 693 11.18 30.28 -6.65
C PRO A 693 12.21 29.17 -6.93
N ASN A 694 12.31 28.19 -6.02
CA ASN A 694 13.09 26.96 -6.21
C ASN A 694 12.25 25.78 -5.67
N PRO A 695 11.67 24.91 -6.52
CA PRO A 695 11.93 24.79 -7.96
C PRO A 695 11.40 25.97 -8.80
N ALA A 696 12.19 26.39 -9.79
CA ALA A 696 11.87 27.46 -10.74
C ALA A 696 11.11 26.91 -11.95
N ASP A 697 10.17 27.70 -12.48
CA ASP A 697 9.48 27.39 -13.73
C ASP A 697 10.02 28.25 -14.87
N ASP A 698 9.42 29.39 -15.18
CA ASP A 698 9.89 30.25 -16.28
C ASP A 698 10.96 31.27 -15.82
N TYR A 699 10.91 31.69 -14.55
CA TYR A 699 11.81 32.70 -13.99
C TYR A 699 12.44 32.27 -12.66
N LEU A 700 13.69 32.69 -12.45
CA LEU A 700 14.45 32.52 -11.22
C LEU A 700 14.95 33.88 -10.73
N ASN A 701 14.50 34.32 -9.56
CA ASN A 701 14.98 35.55 -8.94
C ASN A 701 16.15 35.24 -8.00
N ILE A 702 17.16 36.09 -8.04
CA ILE A 702 18.26 36.13 -7.09
C ILE A 702 18.10 37.40 -6.27
N GLY A 703 17.87 37.27 -4.97
CA GLY A 703 17.86 38.36 -4.02
C GLY A 703 19.15 38.44 -3.20
N LYS A 704 19.45 39.60 -2.61
CA LYS A 704 20.63 39.84 -1.76
C LYS A 704 21.97 39.56 -2.44
N LEU A 705 22.08 39.92 -3.72
CA LEU A 705 23.35 39.86 -4.45
C LEU A 705 24.43 40.72 -3.74
N PRO A 706 25.68 40.24 -3.67
CA PRO A 706 26.77 41.03 -3.13
C PRO A 706 27.05 42.25 -4.02
N GLU A 707 27.63 43.29 -3.46
CA GLU A 707 28.08 44.44 -4.26
C GLU A 707 29.20 44.01 -5.23
N HIS A 708 29.20 44.60 -6.43
CA HIS A 708 30.19 44.37 -7.48
C HIS A 708 30.27 42.90 -7.95
N VAL A 709 29.13 42.33 -8.35
CA VAL A 709 29.06 41.03 -9.06
C VAL A 709 29.69 41.19 -10.44
N THR A 710 30.77 40.47 -10.67
CA THR A 710 31.48 40.47 -11.95
C THR A 710 30.85 39.50 -12.95
N GLU A 711 30.31 38.39 -12.46
CA GLU A 711 29.80 37.32 -13.33
C GLU A 711 28.75 36.45 -12.62
N ILE A 712 27.69 36.06 -13.34
CA ILE A 712 26.76 35.01 -12.94
C ILE A 712 26.68 33.97 -14.07
N ILE A 713 26.87 32.70 -13.74
CA ILE A 713 26.76 31.59 -14.70
C ILE A 713 25.83 30.51 -14.19
N ILE A 714 24.91 30.04 -15.03
CA ILE A 714 24.12 28.83 -14.79
C ILE A 714 24.76 27.66 -15.53
N TYR A 715 25.00 26.57 -14.82
CA TYR A 715 25.46 25.29 -15.37
C TYR A 715 24.44 24.19 -15.11
N ASP A 716 24.37 23.20 -15.99
CA ASP A 716 23.67 21.95 -15.71
C ASP A 716 24.51 21.01 -14.84
N ASN A 717 23.93 19.87 -14.46
CA ASN A 717 24.59 18.83 -13.67
C ASN A 717 25.75 18.11 -14.40
N THR A 718 25.99 18.40 -15.68
CA THR A 718 27.17 17.93 -16.44
C THR A 718 28.30 18.97 -16.45
N GLY A 719 28.07 20.15 -15.87
CA GLY A 719 29.02 21.27 -15.85
C GLY A 719 28.98 22.13 -17.11
N LYS A 720 28.02 21.92 -18.01
CA LYS A 720 27.86 22.75 -19.22
C LYS A 720 27.16 24.05 -18.87
N SER A 721 27.73 25.19 -19.24
CA SER A 721 27.13 26.52 -19.01
C SER A 721 26.01 26.79 -20.01
N HIS A 722 24.85 27.25 -19.52
CA HIS A 722 23.67 27.58 -20.31
C HIS A 722 23.38 29.08 -20.37
N LEU A 723 23.77 29.84 -19.33
CA LEU A 723 23.60 31.29 -19.28
C LEU A 723 24.79 31.94 -18.60
N THR A 724 25.33 33.03 -19.17
CA THR A 724 26.38 33.84 -18.58
C THR A 724 26.00 35.32 -18.64
N LEU A 725 26.02 35.99 -17.50
CA LEU A 725 25.79 37.42 -17.37
C LEU A 725 27.00 38.09 -16.72
N ASN A 726 27.43 39.23 -17.26
CA ASN A 726 28.61 39.96 -16.81
C ASN A 726 28.22 41.32 -16.23
N ALA A 727 28.95 41.75 -15.20
CA ALA A 727 28.87 43.08 -14.57
C ALA A 727 27.43 43.48 -14.16
N ILE A 728 26.95 42.91 -13.05
CA ILE A 728 25.59 43.16 -12.55
C ILE A 728 25.63 44.19 -11.43
N GLU A 729 24.87 45.28 -11.59
CA GLU A 729 24.64 46.30 -10.57
C GLU A 729 23.25 46.13 -9.95
N GLY A 730 23.18 46.15 -8.61
CA GLY A 730 21.94 45.98 -7.85
C GLY A 730 21.95 44.75 -6.95
N GLN A 731 21.07 44.74 -5.95
CA GLN A 731 21.00 43.66 -4.95
C GLN A 731 20.02 42.54 -5.34
N GLN A 732 19.32 42.65 -6.47
CA GLN A 732 18.41 41.62 -6.97
C GLN A 732 18.42 41.55 -8.50
N ILE A 733 18.18 40.37 -9.05
CA ILE A 733 17.98 40.16 -10.50
C ILE A 733 16.98 39.03 -10.74
N SER A 734 16.21 39.11 -11.83
CA SER A 734 15.36 38.02 -12.31
C SER A 734 15.94 37.44 -13.60
N LEU A 735 16.04 36.13 -13.69
CA LEU A 735 16.58 35.39 -14.82
C LEU A 735 15.48 34.59 -15.49
N ASP A 736 15.33 34.72 -16.81
CA ASP A 736 14.51 33.80 -17.60
C ASP A 736 15.26 32.46 -17.72
N VAL A 737 14.62 31.39 -17.25
CA VAL A 737 15.15 30.03 -17.24
C VAL A 737 14.27 29.06 -18.03
N THR A 738 13.30 29.57 -18.80
CA THR A 738 12.35 28.78 -19.59
C THR A 738 13.05 27.82 -20.56
N HIS A 739 14.23 28.21 -21.05
CA HIS A 739 15.04 27.46 -22.01
C HIS A 739 15.92 26.37 -21.38
N LEU A 740 16.01 26.32 -20.04
CA LEU A 740 16.73 25.26 -19.35
C LEU A 740 15.93 23.95 -19.39
N ARG A 741 16.65 22.83 -19.48
CA ARG A 741 16.00 21.51 -19.37
C ARG A 741 15.49 21.30 -17.95
N LYS A 742 14.46 20.47 -17.80
CA LYS A 742 13.97 20.05 -16.48
C LYS A 742 15.09 19.32 -15.72
N GLY A 743 15.27 19.62 -14.44
CA GLY A 743 16.29 18.98 -13.59
C GLY A 743 17.18 19.94 -12.79
N LEU A 744 18.21 19.38 -12.15
CA LEU A 744 19.13 20.10 -11.26
C LEU A 744 20.11 20.99 -12.04
N HIS A 745 20.18 22.26 -11.65
CA HIS A 745 21.10 23.27 -12.17
C HIS A 745 21.85 23.96 -11.03
N PHE A 746 22.98 24.59 -11.35
CA PHE A 746 23.80 25.33 -10.40
C PHE A 746 24.00 26.75 -10.92
N ILE A 747 23.81 27.75 -10.06
CA ILE A 747 24.15 29.13 -10.34
C ILE A 747 25.41 29.53 -9.57
N ARG A 748 26.44 29.94 -10.31
CA ARG A 748 27.70 30.46 -9.78
C ARG A 748 27.68 31.97 -9.90
N ILE A 749 27.85 32.67 -8.77
CA ILE A 749 27.88 34.12 -8.65
C ILE A 749 29.30 34.50 -8.21
N GLN A 750 30.01 35.23 -9.07
CA GLN A 750 31.33 35.75 -8.78
C GLN A 750 31.26 37.25 -8.53
N SER A 751 31.83 37.67 -7.40
CA SER A 751 31.99 39.08 -7.02
C SER A 751 33.42 39.32 -6.55
N GLN A 752 33.79 40.58 -6.33
CA GLN A 752 35.09 40.92 -5.74
C GLN A 752 35.31 40.32 -4.33
N LYS A 753 34.23 39.99 -3.61
CA LYS A 753 34.28 39.41 -2.26
C LYS A 753 34.35 37.88 -2.26
N GLY A 754 34.23 37.22 -3.42
CA GLY A 754 34.31 35.78 -3.54
C GLY A 754 33.33 35.17 -4.54
N VAL A 755 33.35 33.84 -4.63
CA VAL A 755 32.50 33.02 -5.50
C VAL A 755 31.51 32.24 -4.65
N THR A 756 30.22 32.34 -4.97
CA THR A 756 29.14 31.58 -4.32
C THR A 756 28.46 30.71 -5.38
N THR A 757 28.25 29.42 -5.09
CA THR A 757 27.51 28.51 -5.98
C THR A 757 26.29 27.97 -5.26
N ILE A 758 25.11 28.04 -5.89
CA ILE A 758 23.83 27.68 -5.28
C ILE A 758 23.07 26.74 -6.23
N PRO A 759 22.55 25.58 -5.78
CA PRO A 759 21.74 24.71 -6.61
C PRO A 759 20.28 25.19 -6.72
N PHE A 760 19.62 24.92 -7.85
CA PHE A 760 18.17 25.05 -8.01
C PHE A 760 17.60 24.01 -8.99
N ILE A 761 16.31 23.71 -8.86
CA ILE A 761 15.59 22.74 -9.72
C ILE A 761 14.76 23.50 -10.76
N LYS A 762 14.90 23.16 -12.05
CA LYS A 762 13.98 23.60 -13.11
C LYS A 762 12.86 22.56 -13.26
N LYS A 763 11.59 23.01 -13.16
CA LYS A 763 10.40 22.17 -13.37
C LYS A 763 10.14 21.85 -14.83
#